data_AF-A0A8T9QFK3-F1
#
_entry.id   AF-A0A8T9QFK3-F1
#
_cell.length_a   1.000
_cell.length_b   1.000
_cell.length_c   1.000
_cell.angle_alpha   90.00
_cell.angle_beta   90.00
_cell.angle_gamma   90.00
#
_symmetry.space_group_name_H-M   'P 1'
#
loop_
_entity.id
_entity.type
_entity.pdbx_description
1 polymer ?
#
loop_
_entity_poly.entity_id
_entity_poly.type
_entity_poly.pdbx_seq_one_letter_code
_entity_poly.pdbx_strand_id
1 'polypeptide(L)'
;MQVWQPKRLFWNTGSFFVKPGESMDSYLKLDAGGYNPLLGQSYGEIAARSRSQHKSQGFGSAATRGEALEYLQQVKGDKASKDPFEGIDQSWNRVPGGAAVGKLIDEVIRKYDAANPSASVAGLQAVALAMNKIPFPSTEGEQRHLNFWRQEKLKALDSLIQACLGLYLEAVALEPEVSPGQPASLTINIISRSTKVELSSLGVLTTGGRTDTDTTINKTLLPNQLFSFRKRVELPRITPTSAPYWLYEQGSVGMYTVANQIDRGQPEMGVATAKILLAVEGQLLTLFVPVQYKSTDPVEGEKYRPLTVVPPVAVNIGGRAYVFADNTPKTIPVTLRAGKAGVKGSLALTLPAGWKAQPATAAFDLAAKDAEQTVFFQVQPGPGASEGKTEVKAVATVEGQQYSRGYQAIQYNHIPTQTLFPEAVAPLVKLDLKRKGQEIGYLMGAGDEVPDALRQIGYNVTLLKPEDINADYLRRFDAVVLGVRAYNTVGQLRNLQPNLLKYVENGGNVVVQYVVNRGTVLPEIGPYPLKLSADRVTVENAAVTFLNPKQPLLNTPNKITTKDFEGWQQEQGLYYPSSWDPKYQTVISSHDPGESAKESAILVADYGKGHYIYTGLSLFRELPAGVPGAYRLLTNMVSLGK
;
A
#
# COMPACT_ATOMS: atom_id res chain seq x y z
N MET A 1 34.58 8.24 3.98
CA MET A 1 33.55 8.26 5.06
C MET A 1 33.83 7.08 5.96
N GLN A 2 34.02 7.29 7.26
CA GLN A 2 33.92 6.18 8.21
C GLN A 2 32.43 5.90 8.41
N VAL A 3 32.04 4.63 8.32
CA VAL A 3 30.66 4.20 8.55
C VAL A 3 30.32 4.52 10.01
N TRP A 4 29.16 5.12 10.27
CA TRP A 4 28.71 5.40 11.63
C TRP A 4 28.78 4.12 12.48
N GLN A 5 29.27 4.25 13.72
CA GLN A 5 29.36 3.12 14.64
C GLN A 5 28.46 3.38 15.85
N PRO A 6 27.59 2.44 16.24
CA PRO A 6 26.83 2.58 17.47
C PRO A 6 27.78 2.57 18.67
N LYS A 7 27.61 3.51 19.59
CA LYS A 7 28.34 3.54 20.87
C LYS A 7 27.99 2.32 21.73
N ARG A 8 26.73 1.88 21.65
CA ARG A 8 26.18 0.71 22.31
C ARG A 8 24.94 0.21 21.59
N LEU A 9 24.61 -1.06 21.80
CA LEU A 9 23.44 -1.73 21.24
C LEU A 9 22.63 -2.35 22.38
N PHE A 10 21.33 -2.11 22.35
CA PHE A 10 20.38 -2.69 23.30
C PHE A 10 19.39 -3.60 22.59
N TRP A 11 18.99 -4.66 23.27
CA TRP A 11 17.84 -5.47 22.93
C TRP A 11 16.71 -5.13 23.90
N ASN A 12 15.55 -4.70 23.38
CA ASN A 12 14.39 -4.46 24.22
C ASN A 12 13.73 -5.81 24.58
N THR A 13 13.89 -6.25 25.82
CA THR A 13 13.31 -7.48 26.36
C THR A 13 11.90 -7.18 26.87
N GLY A 14 10.93 -7.12 25.95
CA GLY A 14 9.52 -7.09 26.33
C GLY A 14 9.14 -8.34 27.14
N SER A 15 8.14 -8.24 28.02
CA SER A 15 7.70 -9.33 28.91
C SER A 15 7.36 -10.65 28.21
N PHE A 16 7.03 -10.62 26.92
CA PHE A 16 6.78 -11.80 26.07
C PHE A 16 8.04 -12.62 25.74
N PHE A 17 9.24 -12.05 25.85
CA PHE A 17 10.50 -12.68 25.46
C PHE A 17 11.35 -13.15 26.65
N VAL A 18 10.99 -12.75 27.86
CA VAL A 18 11.69 -13.12 29.09
C VAL A 18 11.36 -14.57 29.43
N LYS A 19 12.36 -15.44 29.53
CA LYS A 19 12.12 -16.83 29.89
C LYS A 19 11.74 -16.94 31.37
N PRO A 20 10.90 -17.92 31.76
CA PRO A 20 10.64 -18.18 33.18
C PRO A 20 11.96 -18.37 33.95
N GLY A 21 12.20 -17.54 34.97
CA GLY A 21 13.39 -17.59 35.83
C GLY A 21 14.59 -16.73 35.38
N GLU A 22 14.49 -15.98 34.28
CA GLU A 22 15.55 -15.04 33.87
C GLU A 22 15.55 -13.77 34.75
N SER A 23 16.69 -13.43 35.35
CA SER A 23 16.85 -12.17 36.12
C SER A 23 17.10 -11.00 35.17
N MET A 24 16.31 -9.94 35.34
CA MET A 24 16.44 -8.67 34.61
C MET A 24 17.14 -7.58 35.44
N ASP A 25 17.78 -7.93 36.56
CA ASP A 25 18.37 -6.94 37.48
C ASP A 25 19.51 -6.16 36.84
N SER A 26 20.17 -6.75 35.84
CA SER A 26 21.23 -6.11 35.05
C SER A 26 20.72 -5.29 33.86
N TYR A 27 19.40 -5.27 33.61
CA TYR A 27 18.81 -4.55 32.47
C TYR A 27 18.51 -3.11 32.85
N LEU A 28 18.73 -2.19 31.91
CA LEU A 28 18.30 -0.80 32.09
C LEU A 28 16.79 -0.74 32.05
N LYS A 29 16.20 0.00 33.00
CA LYS A 29 14.75 0.20 33.09
C LYS A 29 14.41 1.59 32.58
N LEU A 30 13.41 1.69 31.72
CA LEU A 30 12.92 2.96 31.18
C LEU A 30 11.40 3.00 31.29
N ASP A 31 10.83 4.05 31.88
CA ASP A 31 9.40 4.29 31.82
C ASP A 31 9.02 4.83 30.43
N ALA A 32 8.49 3.94 29.58
CA ALA A 32 7.96 4.28 28.27
C ALA A 32 6.48 4.73 28.31
N GLY A 33 5.84 4.69 29.49
CA GLY A 33 4.46 5.12 29.71
C GLY A 33 4.34 6.57 30.20
N GLY A 34 5.45 7.20 30.55
CA GLY A 34 5.54 8.51 31.21
C GLY A 34 4.66 9.63 30.61
N TYR A 35 4.35 10.62 31.44
CA TYR A 35 3.53 11.77 31.09
C TYR A 35 4.37 12.90 30.49
N ASN A 36 3.95 13.46 29.36
CA ASN A 36 4.55 14.65 28.75
C ASN A 36 3.71 15.89 29.12
N PRO A 37 4.19 16.79 30.02
CA PRO A 37 3.41 17.95 30.45
C PRO A 37 3.17 18.99 29.35
N LEU A 38 4.06 19.08 28.36
CA LEU A 38 3.91 20.03 27.25
C LEU A 38 2.76 19.63 26.31
N LEU A 39 2.54 18.32 26.16
CA LEU A 39 1.46 17.77 25.33
C LEU A 39 0.20 17.45 26.14
N GLY A 40 0.30 17.41 27.46
CA GLY A 40 -0.80 17.07 28.37
C GLY A 40 -1.23 15.61 28.29
N GLN A 41 -0.34 14.68 27.89
CA GLN A 41 -0.69 13.30 27.53
C GLN A 41 0.42 12.29 27.89
N SER A 42 0.05 11.04 28.15
CA SER A 42 1.01 9.95 28.34
C SER A 42 1.57 9.43 27.01
N TYR A 43 2.78 8.87 27.03
CA TYR A 43 3.35 8.20 25.86
C TYR A 43 2.55 6.95 25.46
N GLY A 44 1.89 6.26 26.40
CA GLY A 44 0.95 5.17 26.13
C GLY A 44 -0.29 5.61 25.33
N GLU A 45 -0.82 6.80 25.61
CA GLU A 45 -1.92 7.40 24.84
C GLU A 45 -1.48 7.77 23.42
N ILE A 46 -0.27 8.32 23.27
CA ILE A 46 0.32 8.64 21.96
C ILE A 46 0.52 7.34 21.16
N ALA A 47 1.09 6.30 21.78
CA ALA A 47 1.34 5.01 21.15
C ALA A 47 0.05 4.34 20.67
N ALA A 48 -1.01 4.34 21.48
CA ALA A 48 -2.29 3.74 21.10
C ALA A 48 -2.95 4.47 19.91
N ARG A 49 -2.86 5.81 19.87
CA ARG A 49 -3.34 6.58 18.70
C ARG A 49 -2.53 6.30 17.45
N SER A 50 -1.20 6.19 17.58
CA SER A 50 -0.30 5.82 16.48
C SER A 50 -0.65 4.43 15.93
N ARG A 51 -0.76 3.43 16.81
CA ARG A 51 -1.13 2.06 16.43
C ARG A 51 -2.51 2.00 15.76
N SER A 52 -3.43 2.86 16.17
CA SER A 52 -4.75 2.99 15.56
C SER A 52 -4.75 3.69 14.18
N GLN A 53 -3.62 4.24 13.72
CA GLN A 53 -3.43 4.67 12.33
C GLN A 53 -3.12 3.51 11.37
N HIS A 54 -2.79 2.31 11.86
CA HIS A 54 -2.67 1.08 11.07
C HIS A 54 -4.04 0.51 10.67
N LYS A 55 -4.87 1.36 10.07
CA LYS A 55 -6.30 1.10 9.81
C LYS A 55 -6.53 -0.05 8.84
N SER A 56 -5.71 -0.19 7.81
CA SER A 56 -5.79 -1.29 6.83
C SER A 56 -5.54 -2.67 7.44
N GLN A 57 -4.80 -2.74 8.55
CA GLN A 57 -4.47 -3.99 9.25
C GLN A 57 -5.43 -4.27 10.42
N GLY A 58 -6.26 -3.30 10.82
CA GLY A 58 -7.15 -3.41 11.98
C GLY A 58 -6.44 -3.41 13.34
N PHE A 59 -5.32 -2.68 13.46
CA PHE A 59 -4.44 -2.71 14.64
C PHE A 59 -4.83 -1.75 15.77
N GLY A 60 -6.08 -1.27 15.78
CA GLY A 60 -6.58 -0.41 16.86
C GLY A 60 -6.29 -0.97 18.25
N SER A 61 -5.90 -0.10 19.18
CA SER A 61 -5.60 -0.48 20.57
C SER A 61 -6.17 0.52 21.55
N ALA A 62 -6.59 0.03 22.71
CA ALA A 62 -6.93 0.87 23.84
C ALA A 62 -5.71 1.66 24.33
N ALA A 63 -5.94 2.89 24.79
CA ALA A 63 -4.91 3.71 25.41
C ALA A 63 -4.55 3.19 26.81
N THR A 64 -3.28 3.28 27.15
CA THR A 64 -2.75 2.99 28.50
C THR A 64 -2.22 4.27 29.14
N ARG A 65 -2.39 4.38 30.46
CA ARG A 65 -1.96 5.54 31.26
C ARG A 65 -1.18 5.06 32.46
N GLY A 66 -0.21 5.87 32.88
CA GLY A 66 0.70 5.53 33.97
C GLY A 66 1.99 4.89 33.46
N GLU A 67 2.81 4.47 34.41
CA GLU A 67 4.13 3.88 34.17
C GLU A 67 4.01 2.61 33.31
N ALA A 68 4.90 2.48 32.33
CA ALA A 68 5.09 1.27 31.54
C ALA A 68 6.58 1.01 31.38
N LEU A 69 7.13 0.18 32.28
CA LEU A 69 8.55 -0.13 32.30
C LEU A 69 8.94 -1.05 31.13
N GLU A 70 9.87 -0.57 30.32
CA GLU A 70 10.60 -1.36 29.32
C GLU A 70 11.99 -1.71 29.86
N TYR A 71 12.51 -2.87 29.45
CA TYR A 71 13.79 -3.40 29.91
C TYR A 71 14.75 -3.53 28.75
N LEU A 72 15.89 -2.87 28.84
CA LEU A 72 16.89 -2.82 27.79
C LEU A 72 18.11 -3.63 28.22
N GLN A 73 18.26 -4.82 27.62
CA GLN A 73 19.47 -5.62 27.78
C GLN A 73 20.56 -5.04 26.89
N GLN A 74 21.69 -4.65 27.47
CA GLN A 74 22.83 -4.24 26.68
C GLN A 74 23.51 -5.46 26.06
N VAL A 75 23.59 -5.52 24.74
CA VAL A 75 24.17 -6.65 24.00
C VAL A 75 25.55 -6.33 23.42
N LYS A 76 25.93 -5.05 23.28
CA LYS A 76 27.24 -4.63 22.77
C LYS A 76 27.61 -3.18 23.16
N GLY A 77 28.90 -2.86 23.16
CA GLY A 77 29.44 -1.50 23.28
C GLY A 77 29.65 -1.03 24.72
N ASP A 78 29.80 0.29 24.90
CA ASP A 78 30.17 0.89 26.19
C ASP A 78 29.04 0.77 27.21
N LYS A 79 29.34 0.31 28.42
CA LYS A 79 28.36 0.11 29.50
C LYS A 79 27.56 1.39 29.79
N ALA A 80 26.26 1.24 30.02
CA ALA A 80 25.37 2.26 30.56
C ALA A 80 24.60 1.67 31.75
N SER A 81 24.47 2.44 32.84
CA SER A 81 23.91 1.95 34.11
C SER A 81 22.62 2.66 34.51
N LYS A 82 22.41 3.89 34.03
CA LYS A 82 21.22 4.68 34.37
C LYS A 82 20.36 5.02 33.17
N ASP A 83 21.00 5.38 32.06
CA ASP A 83 20.32 5.93 30.89
C ASP A 83 20.97 5.39 29.61
N PRO A 84 20.18 5.01 28.57
CA PRO A 84 20.72 4.51 27.31
C PRO A 84 21.71 5.45 26.61
N PHE A 85 21.67 6.76 26.90
CA PHE A 85 22.54 7.78 26.33
C PHE A 85 23.66 8.24 27.29
N GLU A 86 23.89 7.56 28.41
CA GLU A 86 24.95 7.90 29.37
C GLU A 86 26.32 8.06 28.68
N GLY A 87 27.05 9.14 28.98
CA GLY A 87 28.35 9.41 28.34
C GLY A 87 28.28 9.88 26.88
N ILE A 88 27.09 10.15 26.34
CA ILE A 88 26.91 10.80 25.03
C ILE A 88 26.55 12.27 25.27
N ASP A 89 27.39 13.19 24.78
CA ASP A 89 27.05 14.61 24.79
C ASP A 89 25.91 14.87 23.79
N GLN A 90 24.73 15.22 24.30
CA GLN A 90 23.54 15.56 23.53
C GLN A 90 23.38 17.07 23.32
N SER A 91 24.27 17.88 23.88
CA SER A 91 24.24 19.34 23.76
C SER A 91 24.86 19.82 22.44
N TRP A 92 24.86 21.13 22.23
CA TRP A 92 25.56 21.76 21.10
C TRP A 92 27.09 21.71 21.23
N ASN A 93 27.64 21.32 22.39
CA ASN A 93 29.09 21.21 22.56
C ASN A 93 29.69 20.06 21.74
N ARG A 94 28.89 19.06 21.37
CA ARG A 94 29.30 17.96 20.48
C ARG A 94 29.63 18.41 19.05
N VAL A 95 29.21 19.62 18.67
CA VAL A 95 29.49 20.22 17.36
C VAL A 95 30.54 21.32 17.56
N PRO A 96 31.73 21.21 16.94
CA PRO A 96 32.74 22.28 17.02
C PRO A 96 32.17 23.64 16.59
N GLY A 97 32.29 24.66 17.45
CA GLY A 97 31.68 25.99 17.25
C GLY A 97 30.18 26.09 17.59
N GLY A 98 29.52 24.98 17.95
CA GLY A 98 28.10 24.92 18.28
C GLY A 98 27.72 25.54 19.63
N ALA A 99 28.66 25.67 20.57
CA ALA A 99 28.37 26.20 21.92
C ALA A 99 27.69 27.58 21.90
N ALA A 100 28.05 28.45 20.94
CA ALA A 100 27.41 29.75 20.77
C ALA A 100 25.94 29.64 20.33
N VAL A 101 25.64 28.67 19.46
CA VAL A 101 24.27 28.35 19.03
C VAL A 101 23.43 27.88 20.22
N GLY A 102 23.97 26.98 21.04
CA GLY A 102 23.31 26.50 22.25
C GLY A 102 22.92 27.63 23.21
N LYS A 103 23.86 28.55 23.50
CA LYS A 103 23.59 29.71 24.37
C LYS A 103 22.47 30.61 23.85
N LEU A 104 22.42 30.85 22.54
CA LEU A 104 21.36 31.66 21.93
C LEU A 104 20.00 30.95 22.00
N ILE A 105 19.95 29.64 21.80
CA ILE A 105 18.72 28.85 21.96
C ILE A 105 18.23 28.91 23.41
N ASP A 106 19.12 28.71 24.39
CA ASP A 106 18.77 28.79 25.81
C ASP A 106 18.23 30.17 26.20
N GLU A 107 18.76 31.24 25.60
CA GLU A 107 18.26 32.59 25.78
C GLU A 107 16.87 32.78 25.17
N VAL A 108 16.64 32.29 23.95
CA VAL A 108 15.32 32.31 23.30
C VAL A 108 14.28 31.58 24.15
N ILE A 109 14.62 30.38 24.65
CA ILE A 109 13.74 29.58 25.51
C ILE A 109 13.40 30.35 26.80
N ARG A 110 14.41 30.93 27.45
CA ARG A 110 14.22 31.68 28.71
C ARG A 110 13.34 32.91 28.56
N LYS A 111 13.38 33.55 27.39
CA LYS A 111 12.61 34.77 27.07
C LYS A 111 11.31 34.48 26.33
N TYR A 112 10.97 33.21 26.10
CA TYR A 112 9.78 32.85 25.35
C TYR A 112 8.52 33.31 26.08
N ASP A 113 7.67 34.06 25.36
CA ASP A 113 6.37 34.52 25.84
C ASP A 113 5.27 33.82 25.03
N ALA A 114 4.49 32.96 25.70
CA ALA A 114 3.41 32.22 25.05
C ALA A 114 2.28 33.14 24.54
N ALA A 115 2.09 34.32 25.11
CA ALA A 115 1.13 35.32 24.65
C ALA A 115 1.68 36.19 23.50
N ASN A 116 3.01 36.22 23.33
CA ASN A 116 3.67 36.91 22.23
C ASN A 116 4.85 36.10 21.64
N PRO A 117 4.58 35.00 20.92
CA PRO A 117 5.64 34.18 20.32
C PRO A 117 6.54 34.94 19.34
N SER A 118 6.04 36.03 18.76
CA SER A 118 6.79 36.85 17.79
C SER A 118 7.99 37.55 18.41
N ALA A 119 8.00 37.76 19.73
CA ALA A 119 9.15 38.32 20.46
C ALA A 119 10.41 37.43 20.36
N SER A 120 10.26 36.14 20.04
CA SER A 120 11.39 35.22 19.87
C SER A 120 12.08 35.35 18.50
N VAL A 121 11.46 36.00 17.51
CA VAL A 121 11.93 35.99 16.11
C VAL A 121 13.34 36.56 15.96
N ALA A 122 13.64 37.71 16.57
CA ALA A 122 14.98 38.30 16.55
C ALA A 122 16.06 37.35 17.10
N GLY A 123 15.74 36.64 18.19
CA GLY A 123 16.65 35.66 18.79
C GLY A 123 16.84 34.43 17.90
N LEU A 124 15.76 33.93 17.28
CA LEU A 124 15.82 32.81 16.33
C LEU A 124 16.63 33.19 15.07
N GLN A 125 16.51 34.42 14.58
CA GLN A 125 17.35 34.94 13.51
C GLN A 125 18.84 34.99 13.91
N ALA A 126 19.15 35.40 15.14
CA ALA A 126 20.52 35.33 15.66
C ALA A 126 21.05 33.89 15.73
N VAL A 127 20.20 32.92 16.09
CA VAL A 127 20.52 31.47 16.03
C VAL A 127 20.87 31.06 14.59
N ALA A 128 20.08 31.47 13.59
CA ALA A 128 20.36 31.16 12.18
C ALA A 128 21.73 31.70 11.73
N LEU A 129 22.04 32.96 12.08
CA LEU A 129 23.32 33.57 11.80
C LEU A 129 24.48 32.83 12.49
N ALA A 130 24.32 32.41 13.75
CA ALA A 130 25.33 31.64 14.48
C ALA A 130 25.56 30.25 13.87
N MET A 131 24.49 29.57 13.43
CA MET A 131 24.59 28.28 12.74
C MET A 131 25.36 28.38 11.41
N ASN A 132 25.14 29.45 10.65
CA ASN A 132 25.87 29.70 9.41
C ASN A 132 27.36 29.99 9.62
N LYS A 133 27.74 30.45 10.81
CA LYS A 133 29.14 30.70 11.21
C LYS A 133 29.88 29.47 11.73
N ILE A 134 29.21 28.32 11.88
CA ILE A 134 29.90 27.08 12.29
C ILE A 134 30.99 26.75 11.25
N PRO A 135 32.25 26.53 11.69
CA PRO A 135 33.34 26.28 10.77
C PRO A 135 33.15 24.96 10.03
N PHE A 136 33.57 24.93 8.77
CA PHE A 136 33.61 23.68 8.01
C PHE A 136 34.76 22.81 8.51
N PRO A 137 34.53 21.49 8.68
CA PRO A 137 35.58 20.54 9.02
C PRO A 137 36.54 20.34 7.86
N SER A 138 37.71 19.77 8.14
CA SER A 138 38.79 19.65 7.16
C SER A 138 38.55 18.60 6.08
N THR A 139 37.69 17.62 6.31
CA THR A 139 37.46 16.52 5.36
C THR A 139 36.16 16.70 4.57
N GLU A 140 36.17 16.34 3.28
CA GLU A 140 35.02 16.45 2.39
C GLU A 140 33.79 15.65 2.89
N GLY A 141 34.03 14.48 3.51
CA GLY A 141 32.97 13.64 4.07
C GLY A 141 32.24 14.32 5.24
N GLU A 142 33.00 14.92 6.15
CA GLU A 142 32.44 15.65 7.29
C GLU A 142 31.79 16.96 6.85
N GLN A 143 32.32 17.63 5.81
CA GLN A 143 31.69 18.82 5.23
C GLN A 143 30.32 18.49 4.65
N ARG A 144 30.19 17.39 3.90
CA ARG A 144 28.90 16.91 3.39
C ARG A 144 27.91 16.61 4.53
N HIS A 145 28.38 15.95 5.58
CA HIS A 145 27.55 15.64 6.75
C HIS A 145 27.08 16.90 7.49
N LEU A 146 27.98 17.86 7.73
CA LEU A 146 27.64 19.14 8.36
C LEU A 146 26.67 19.95 7.49
N ASN A 147 26.90 20.01 6.17
CA ASN A 147 26.02 20.71 5.24
C ASN A 147 24.59 20.16 5.29
N PHE A 148 24.45 18.82 5.24
CA PHE A 148 23.15 18.17 5.36
C PHE A 148 22.43 18.59 6.65
N TRP A 149 23.06 18.42 7.82
CA TRP A 149 22.40 18.75 9.09
C TRP A 149 22.17 20.24 9.28
N ARG A 150 23.07 21.10 8.80
CA ARG A 150 22.89 22.55 8.84
C ARG A 150 21.64 22.96 8.05
N GLN A 151 21.49 22.46 6.83
CA GLN A 151 20.31 22.73 6.00
C GLN A 151 19.02 22.26 6.67
N GLU A 152 19.00 21.02 7.18
CA GLU A 152 17.83 20.48 7.88
C GLU A 152 17.46 21.29 9.13
N LYS A 153 18.44 21.70 9.93
CA LYS A 153 18.20 22.48 11.15
C LYS A 153 17.81 23.94 10.86
N LEU A 154 18.35 24.55 9.81
CA LEU A 154 17.90 25.88 9.36
C LEU A 154 16.46 25.84 8.86
N LYS A 155 16.07 24.80 8.11
CA LYS A 155 14.67 24.61 7.67
C LYS A 155 13.71 24.45 8.86
N ALA A 156 14.12 23.71 9.90
CA ALA A 156 13.35 23.61 11.13
C ALA A 156 13.24 24.96 11.87
N LEU A 157 14.30 25.76 11.85
CA LEU A 157 14.33 27.10 12.42
C LEU A 157 13.42 28.08 11.65
N ASP A 158 13.42 28.04 10.32
CA ASP A 158 12.52 28.82 9.47
C ASP A 158 11.05 28.47 9.76
N SER A 159 10.75 27.19 9.97
CA SER A 159 9.41 26.72 10.37
C SER A 159 9.01 27.24 11.75
N LEU A 160 9.96 27.31 12.69
CA LEU A 160 9.73 27.88 14.02
C LEU A 160 9.51 29.41 13.95
N ILE A 161 10.31 30.12 13.15
CA ILE A 161 10.12 31.56 12.89
C ILE A 161 8.74 31.79 12.27
N GLN A 162 8.33 30.97 11.30
CA GLN A 162 6.99 31.04 10.70
C GLN A 162 5.89 30.89 11.76
N ALA A 163 6.01 29.90 12.65
CA ALA A 163 5.06 29.69 13.74
C ALA A 163 5.03 30.87 14.74
N CYS A 164 6.19 31.39 15.14
CA CYS A 164 6.32 32.55 16.02
C CYS A 164 5.70 33.82 15.44
N LEU A 165 5.78 34.01 14.12
CA LEU A 165 5.13 35.12 13.41
C LEU A 165 3.61 34.92 13.23
N GLY A 166 3.10 33.73 13.57
CA GLY A 166 1.70 33.34 13.32
C GLY A 166 1.35 33.36 11.84
N LEU A 167 2.34 33.08 10.97
CA LEU A 167 2.18 33.08 9.52
C LEU A 167 1.33 31.88 9.08
N TYR A 168 0.18 32.16 8.50
CA TYR A 168 -0.59 31.19 7.73
C TYR A 168 -0.28 31.38 6.25
N LEU A 169 0.21 30.32 5.61
CA LEU A 169 0.56 30.30 4.20
C LEU A 169 -0.15 29.12 3.53
N GLU A 170 -0.78 29.40 2.40
CA GLU A 170 -1.50 28.39 1.64
C GLU A 170 -1.33 28.69 0.15
N ALA A 171 -1.14 27.63 -0.66
CA ALA A 171 -1.14 27.72 -2.11
C ALA A 171 -2.13 26.70 -2.68
N VAL A 172 -3.29 27.18 -3.14
CA VAL A 172 -4.37 26.33 -3.66
C VAL A 172 -4.51 26.41 -5.17
N ALA A 173 -4.53 25.27 -5.83
CA ALA A 173 -4.99 25.12 -7.20
C ALA A 173 -6.51 25.17 -7.25
N LEU A 174 -7.05 25.80 -8.31
CA LEU A 174 -8.49 25.86 -8.56
C LEU A 174 -9.08 24.47 -8.87
N GLU A 175 -8.28 23.63 -9.52
CA GLU A 175 -8.64 22.27 -9.89
C GLU A 175 -7.65 21.27 -9.27
N PRO A 176 -8.12 20.04 -8.97
CA PRO A 176 -7.28 19.01 -8.37
C PRO A 176 -6.28 18.37 -9.32
N GLU A 177 -6.58 18.43 -10.62
CA GLU A 177 -5.92 17.67 -11.66
C GLU A 177 -5.61 18.59 -12.84
N VAL A 178 -4.45 18.42 -13.45
CA VAL A 178 -4.00 19.18 -14.62
C VAL A 178 -3.21 18.28 -15.55
N SER A 179 -3.38 18.40 -16.86
CA SER A 179 -2.56 17.66 -17.83
C SER A 179 -1.29 18.44 -18.22
N PRO A 180 -0.20 17.76 -18.61
CA PRO A 180 1.00 18.42 -19.11
C PRO A 180 0.69 19.40 -20.25
N GLY A 181 1.32 20.57 -20.24
CA GLY A 181 1.06 21.64 -21.21
C GLY A 181 -0.25 22.40 -20.99
N GLN A 182 -1.02 22.11 -19.93
CA GLN A 182 -2.16 22.92 -19.52
C GLN A 182 -1.76 23.88 -18.39
N PRO A 183 -2.40 25.06 -18.31
CA PRO A 183 -2.17 26.00 -17.24
C PRO A 183 -2.94 25.62 -15.97
N ALA A 184 -2.26 25.67 -14.82
CA ALA A 184 -2.86 25.56 -13.50
C ALA A 184 -3.13 26.97 -12.93
N SER A 185 -4.39 27.24 -12.57
CA SER A 185 -4.75 28.49 -11.88
C SER A 185 -4.62 28.30 -10.37
N LEU A 186 -3.82 29.16 -9.73
CA LEU A 186 -3.45 29.08 -8.32
C LEU A 186 -3.87 30.34 -7.57
N THR A 187 -4.24 30.19 -6.30
CA THR A 187 -4.39 31.28 -5.34
C THR A 187 -3.44 31.05 -4.17
N ILE A 188 -2.61 32.04 -3.87
CA ILE A 188 -1.67 32.00 -2.73
C ILE A 188 -2.19 32.96 -1.67
N ASN A 189 -2.47 32.42 -0.49
CA ASN A 189 -3.03 33.11 0.65
C ASN A 189 -1.96 33.25 1.73
N ILE A 190 -1.81 34.47 2.24
CA ILE A 190 -0.81 34.81 3.27
C ILE A 190 -1.52 35.63 4.34
N ILE A 191 -1.40 35.20 5.60
CA ILE A 191 -1.79 35.98 6.77
C ILE A 191 -0.59 36.04 7.70
N SER A 192 -0.20 37.25 8.12
CA SER A 192 0.72 37.46 9.24
C SER A 192 -0.10 37.85 10.46
N ARG A 193 0.15 37.26 11.63
CA ARG A 193 -0.48 37.68 12.90
C ARG A 193 0.45 38.56 13.75
N SER A 194 1.63 38.88 13.23
CA SER A 194 2.59 39.83 13.81
C SER A 194 2.61 41.14 13.04
N THR A 195 3.27 42.16 13.61
CA THR A 195 3.19 43.56 13.15
C THR A 195 4.27 44.01 12.17
N LYS A 196 5.27 43.17 11.86
CA LYS A 196 6.46 43.57 11.08
C LYS A 196 6.91 42.51 10.07
N VAL A 197 6.10 42.26 9.05
CA VAL A 197 6.45 41.34 7.94
C VAL A 197 6.20 42.03 6.61
N GLU A 198 7.18 42.03 5.74
CA GLU A 198 7.07 42.54 4.37
C GLU A 198 7.18 41.38 3.38
N LEU A 199 6.24 41.32 2.44
CA LEU A 199 6.29 40.41 1.30
C LEU A 199 7.13 41.04 0.19
N SER A 200 8.33 40.50 -0.02
CA SER A 200 9.26 40.98 -1.05
C SER A 200 8.87 40.43 -2.42
N SER A 201 8.77 39.10 -2.55
CA SER A 201 8.42 38.45 -3.81
C SER A 201 7.70 37.12 -3.63
N LEU A 202 7.05 36.69 -4.71
CA LEU A 202 6.34 35.42 -4.82
C LEU A 202 6.65 34.75 -6.16
N GLY A 203 7.01 33.48 -6.13
CA GLY A 203 7.26 32.64 -7.30
C GLY A 203 6.59 31.28 -7.19
N VAL A 204 6.54 30.54 -8.29
CA VAL A 204 6.11 29.13 -8.28
C VAL A 204 7.17 28.29 -9.00
N LEU A 205 7.66 27.28 -8.29
CA LEU A 205 8.59 26.29 -8.81
C LEU A 205 7.80 25.10 -9.31
N THR A 206 8.01 24.69 -10.56
CA THR A 206 7.37 23.50 -11.15
C THR A 206 8.38 22.38 -11.39
N THR A 207 7.93 21.13 -11.33
CA THR A 207 8.72 19.96 -11.73
C THR A 207 9.14 20.07 -13.20
N GLY A 208 10.45 19.95 -13.45
CA GLY A 208 11.08 20.22 -14.76
C GLY A 208 11.98 21.45 -14.77
N GLY A 209 12.18 22.11 -13.62
CA GLY A 209 13.19 23.16 -13.45
C GLY A 209 12.81 24.53 -13.98
N ARG A 210 11.59 24.71 -14.51
CA ARG A 210 11.07 26.04 -14.83
C ARG A 210 10.50 26.69 -13.56
N THR A 211 11.22 27.68 -13.06
CA THR A 211 10.66 28.70 -12.17
C THR A 211 9.74 29.57 -13.01
N ASP A 212 8.45 29.60 -12.68
CA ASP A 212 7.59 30.65 -13.19
C ASP A 212 8.02 31.96 -12.52
N THR A 213 8.38 32.95 -13.34
CA THR A 213 8.94 34.27 -13.00
C THR A 213 8.55 34.79 -11.61
N ASP A 214 9.55 35.11 -10.78
CA ASP A 214 9.36 35.75 -9.48
C ASP A 214 8.63 37.09 -9.69
N THR A 215 7.51 37.28 -8.99
CA THR A 215 6.75 38.54 -8.98
C THR A 215 7.17 39.34 -7.76
N THR A 216 7.78 40.50 -7.99
CA THR A 216 8.09 41.47 -6.93
C THR A 216 6.81 42.15 -6.47
N ILE A 217 6.52 42.11 -5.17
CA ILE A 217 5.28 42.64 -4.59
C ILE A 217 5.56 43.83 -3.65
N ASN A 218 6.69 43.81 -2.92
CA ASN A 218 7.11 44.86 -1.97
C ASN A 218 5.96 45.42 -1.12
N LYS A 219 5.26 44.55 -0.38
CA LYS A 219 4.07 44.90 0.40
C LYS A 219 4.23 44.56 1.86
N THR A 220 4.01 45.53 2.74
CA THR A 220 3.85 45.27 4.18
C THR A 220 2.56 44.49 4.44
N LEU A 221 2.67 43.36 5.13
CA LEU A 221 1.53 42.55 5.55
C LEU A 221 0.94 43.14 6.84
N LEU A 222 -0.33 43.53 6.78
CA LEU A 222 -1.02 44.06 7.96
C LEU A 222 -1.42 42.90 8.90
N PRO A 223 -1.36 43.10 10.23
CA PRO A 223 -1.71 42.08 11.21
C PRO A 223 -3.10 41.49 10.97
N ASN A 224 -3.16 40.17 10.91
CA ASN A 224 -4.34 39.34 10.74
C ASN A 224 -5.21 39.69 9.52
N GLN A 225 -4.61 40.31 8.48
CA GLN A 225 -5.29 40.58 7.22
C GLN A 225 -4.85 39.59 6.14
N LEU A 226 -5.82 39.06 5.40
CA LEU A 226 -5.56 38.14 4.30
C LEU A 226 -5.01 38.90 3.08
N PHE A 227 -3.80 38.53 2.67
CA PHE A 227 -3.28 38.83 1.36
C PHE A 227 -3.49 37.64 0.43
N SER A 228 -4.20 37.84 -0.69
CA SER A 228 -4.44 36.81 -1.70
C SER A 228 -3.82 37.25 -3.03
N PHE A 229 -3.06 36.34 -3.64
CA PHE A 229 -2.44 36.54 -4.94
C PHE A 229 -2.82 35.42 -5.90
N ARG A 230 -3.42 35.77 -7.04
CA ARG A 230 -3.81 34.79 -8.07
C ARG A 230 -2.72 34.72 -9.15
N LYS A 231 -2.32 33.51 -9.52
CA LYS A 231 -1.31 33.26 -10.55
C LYS A 231 -1.72 32.11 -11.44
N ARG A 232 -1.44 32.21 -12.73
CA ARG A 232 -1.61 31.11 -13.69
C ARG A 232 -0.23 30.58 -14.06
N VAL A 233 -0.01 29.29 -13.86
CA VAL A 233 1.29 28.64 -14.07
C VAL A 233 1.16 27.60 -15.17
N GLU A 234 1.99 27.64 -16.20
CA GLU A 234 2.02 26.62 -17.25
C GLU A 234 2.93 25.46 -16.85
N LEU A 235 2.38 24.24 -16.86
CA LEU A 235 3.20 23.04 -16.68
C LEU A 235 3.87 22.66 -18.01
N PRO A 236 5.18 22.39 -18.03
CA PRO A 236 5.86 21.87 -19.21
C PRO A 236 5.14 20.65 -19.83
N ARG A 237 5.16 20.52 -21.16
CA ARG A 237 4.61 19.33 -21.85
C ARG A 237 5.32 18.03 -21.47
N ILE A 238 6.55 18.14 -20.99
CA ILE A 238 7.39 17.02 -20.54
C ILE A 238 7.17 16.66 -19.06
N THR A 239 6.28 17.37 -18.34
CA THR A 239 6.02 17.08 -16.93
C THR A 239 5.45 15.66 -16.79
N PRO A 240 6.07 14.79 -15.96
CA PRO A 240 5.56 13.45 -15.74
C PRO A 240 4.22 13.48 -14.99
N THR A 241 3.41 12.43 -15.18
CA THR A 241 2.20 12.20 -14.38
C THR A 241 2.56 12.03 -12.91
N SER A 242 1.73 12.51 -11.98
CA SER A 242 2.00 12.41 -10.54
C SER A 242 1.77 11.00 -10.01
N ALA A 243 2.83 10.20 -9.88
CA ALA A 243 2.78 8.94 -9.14
C ALA A 243 3.88 8.88 -8.09
N PRO A 244 3.76 8.02 -7.07
CA PRO A 244 4.89 7.68 -6.23
C PRO A 244 6.08 7.27 -7.11
N TYR A 245 7.24 7.90 -6.92
CA TYR A 245 8.34 7.79 -7.87
C TYR A 245 8.86 6.36 -8.06
N TRP A 246 8.68 5.52 -7.04
CA TRP A 246 9.03 4.10 -7.04
C TRP A 246 8.06 3.20 -7.82
N LEU A 247 6.98 3.77 -8.38
CA LEU A 247 6.00 3.08 -9.24
C LEU A 247 6.07 3.52 -10.70
N TYR A 248 6.99 4.42 -11.06
CA TYR A 248 7.16 4.81 -12.47
C TYR A 248 7.71 3.67 -13.33
N GLU A 249 8.71 2.97 -12.80
CA GLU A 249 9.35 1.83 -13.45
C GLU A 249 8.85 0.51 -12.87
N GLN A 250 8.84 -0.53 -13.70
CA GLN A 250 8.54 -1.88 -13.24
C GLN A 250 9.62 -2.35 -12.28
N GLY A 251 9.20 -2.78 -11.08
CA GLY A 251 10.07 -3.38 -10.08
C GLY A 251 10.51 -4.81 -10.43
N SER A 252 11.42 -5.35 -9.63
CA SER A 252 11.67 -6.79 -9.57
C SER A 252 10.93 -7.40 -8.37
N VAL A 253 11.04 -8.72 -8.19
CA VAL A 253 10.43 -9.40 -7.04
C VAL A 253 10.98 -8.80 -5.73
N GLY A 254 10.07 -8.28 -4.90
CA GLY A 254 10.39 -7.69 -3.60
C GLY A 254 11.04 -6.30 -3.63
N MET A 255 11.30 -5.71 -4.80
CA MET A 255 12.05 -4.44 -4.91
C MET A 255 11.48 -3.51 -5.98
N TYR A 256 11.34 -2.22 -5.64
CA TYR A 256 11.03 -1.17 -6.61
C TYR A 256 12.28 -0.78 -7.40
N THR A 257 12.09 -0.35 -8.64
CA THR A 257 13.15 0.24 -9.47
C THR A 257 13.08 1.75 -9.39
N VAL A 258 14.17 2.39 -8.94
CA VAL A 258 14.31 3.86 -8.87
C VAL A 258 15.65 4.23 -9.49
N ALA A 259 15.64 4.59 -10.76
CA ALA A 259 16.85 4.89 -11.54
C ALA A 259 17.63 6.09 -10.97
N ASN A 260 16.93 7.17 -10.64
CA ASN A 260 17.56 8.36 -10.07
C ASN A 260 17.77 8.21 -8.55
N GLN A 261 19.03 8.15 -8.12
CA GLN A 261 19.37 7.95 -6.72
C GLN A 261 18.89 9.09 -5.80
N ILE A 262 18.79 10.32 -6.31
CA ILE A 262 18.37 11.50 -5.53
C ILE A 262 16.89 11.42 -5.10
N ASP A 263 16.07 10.69 -5.87
CA ASP A 263 14.65 10.53 -5.56
C ASP A 263 14.44 9.53 -4.41
N ARG A 264 15.42 8.66 -4.13
CA ARG A 264 15.30 7.62 -3.10
C ARG A 264 15.23 8.24 -1.70
N GLY A 265 14.15 7.96 -0.98
CA GLY A 265 13.92 8.45 0.38
C GLY A 265 13.13 9.75 0.45
N GLN A 266 12.76 10.33 -0.70
CA GLN A 266 11.78 11.41 -0.72
C GLN A 266 10.41 10.86 -0.26
N PRO A 267 9.66 11.57 0.59
CA PRO A 267 8.34 11.10 1.02
C PRO A 267 7.32 11.18 -0.13
N GLU A 268 7.31 12.28 -0.88
CA GLU A 268 6.40 12.57 -1.99
C GLU A 268 7.10 13.45 -3.03
N MET A 269 6.66 13.39 -4.30
CA MET A 269 7.12 14.28 -5.36
C MET A 269 6.05 15.33 -5.64
N GLY A 270 6.22 16.54 -5.09
CA GLY A 270 5.32 17.66 -5.36
C GLY A 270 5.44 18.14 -6.82
N VAL A 271 4.32 18.52 -7.42
CA VAL A 271 4.26 19.04 -8.82
C VAL A 271 4.67 20.50 -8.90
N ALA A 272 4.24 21.27 -7.91
CA ALA A 272 4.51 22.69 -7.83
C ALA A 272 4.63 23.14 -6.37
N THR A 273 5.48 24.12 -6.14
CA THR A 273 5.74 24.71 -4.83
C THR A 273 5.78 26.22 -4.96
N ALA A 274 4.97 26.93 -4.18
CA ALA A 274 5.06 28.38 -4.08
C ALA A 274 6.31 28.74 -3.25
N LYS A 275 7.13 29.64 -3.79
CA LYS A 275 8.30 30.21 -3.13
C LYS A 275 7.93 31.62 -2.69
N ILE A 276 7.92 31.87 -1.39
CA ILE A 276 7.53 33.14 -0.78
C ILE A 276 8.74 33.74 -0.11
N LEU A 277 9.15 34.95 -0.52
CA LEU A 277 10.23 35.69 0.09
C LEU A 277 9.68 36.81 0.95
N LEU A 278 9.95 36.73 2.25
CA LEU A 278 9.55 37.72 3.25
C LEU A 278 10.78 38.46 3.79
N ALA A 279 10.64 39.73 4.11
CA ALA A 279 11.58 40.46 4.96
C ALA A 279 10.96 40.63 6.35
N VAL A 280 11.68 40.17 7.37
CA VAL A 280 11.27 40.18 8.77
C VAL A 280 12.40 40.80 9.59
N GLU A 281 12.14 41.97 10.18
CA GLU A 281 13.14 42.73 10.94
C GLU A 281 14.46 42.99 10.16
N GLY A 282 14.34 43.17 8.83
CA GLY A 282 15.48 43.41 7.95
C GLY A 282 16.24 42.15 7.48
N GLN A 283 15.83 40.95 7.90
CA GLN A 283 16.37 39.69 7.38
C GLN A 283 15.40 39.00 6.43
N LEU A 284 15.94 38.32 5.42
CA LEU A 284 15.15 37.57 4.46
C LEU A 284 14.81 36.17 4.97
N LEU A 285 13.53 35.80 4.84
CA LEU A 285 12.99 34.48 5.14
C LEU A 285 12.36 33.91 3.87
N THR A 286 12.87 32.78 3.37
CA THR A 286 12.31 32.10 2.19
C THR A 286 11.52 30.88 2.63
N LEU A 287 10.22 30.87 2.32
CA LEU A 287 9.32 29.78 2.67
C LEU A 287 8.81 29.07 1.42
N PHE A 288 8.67 27.75 1.52
CA PHE A 288 8.23 26.88 0.44
C PHE A 288 6.91 26.22 0.83
N VAL A 289 5.86 26.49 0.06
CA VAL A 289 4.51 26.00 0.34
C VAL A 289 4.09 25.07 -0.80
N PRO A 290 3.81 23.78 -0.54
CA PRO A 290 3.38 22.88 -1.60
C PRO A 290 2.04 23.36 -2.18
N VAL A 291 1.90 23.30 -3.51
CA VAL A 291 0.62 23.59 -4.16
C VAL A 291 -0.31 22.40 -3.99
N GLN A 292 -1.48 22.65 -3.40
CA GLN A 292 -2.49 21.64 -3.11
C GLN A 292 -3.83 22.04 -3.72
N TYR A 293 -4.77 21.13 -3.79
CA TYR A 293 -6.18 21.43 -4.03
C TYR A 293 -6.95 21.33 -2.71
N LYS A 294 -7.80 22.34 -2.47
CA LYS A 294 -8.67 22.40 -1.31
C LYS A 294 -10.13 22.29 -1.74
N SER A 295 -10.88 21.47 -1.01
CA SER A 295 -12.33 21.35 -1.11
C SER A 295 -12.95 21.37 0.28
N THR A 296 -14.26 21.60 0.38
CA THR A 296 -14.99 21.56 1.64
C THR A 296 -16.02 20.44 1.57
N ASP A 297 -15.92 19.50 2.50
CA ASP A 297 -16.90 18.46 2.74
C ASP A 297 -17.86 18.90 3.85
N PRO A 298 -19.19 18.74 3.70
CA PRO A 298 -20.16 19.18 4.72
C PRO A 298 -20.00 18.52 6.09
N VAL A 299 -19.40 17.33 6.17
CA VAL A 299 -19.21 16.57 7.41
C VAL A 299 -17.79 16.71 7.94
N GLU A 300 -16.80 16.56 7.06
CA GLU A 300 -15.38 16.50 7.45
C GLU A 300 -14.68 17.87 7.40
N GLY A 301 -15.32 18.90 6.84
CA GLY A 301 -14.74 20.24 6.72
C GLY A 301 -13.72 20.35 5.58
N GLU A 302 -12.62 21.07 5.80
CA GLU A 302 -11.61 21.27 4.76
C GLU A 302 -10.86 19.97 4.42
N LYS A 303 -10.86 19.59 3.15
CA LYS A 303 -10.09 18.48 2.60
C LYS A 303 -9.03 19.00 1.65
N TYR A 304 -7.78 18.61 1.91
CA TYR A 304 -6.63 18.92 1.09
C TYR A 304 -6.16 17.66 0.36
N ARG A 305 -5.74 17.82 -0.90
CA ARG A 305 -4.99 16.81 -1.65
C ARG A 305 -3.91 17.45 -2.51
N PRO A 306 -2.81 16.76 -2.82
CA PRO A 306 -1.80 17.28 -3.75
C PRO A 306 -2.41 17.62 -5.12
N LEU A 307 -1.90 18.66 -5.78
CA LEU A 307 -2.16 18.89 -7.20
C LEU A 307 -1.60 17.70 -8.00
N THR A 308 -2.43 17.06 -8.82
CA THR A 308 -2.07 15.84 -9.56
C THR A 308 -1.91 16.15 -11.04
N VAL A 309 -0.77 15.75 -11.63
CA VAL A 309 -0.58 15.74 -13.07
C VAL A 309 -1.16 14.45 -13.64
N VAL A 310 -2.19 14.55 -14.48
CA VAL A 310 -2.88 13.41 -15.12
C VAL A 310 -2.53 13.33 -16.61
N PRO A 311 -2.44 12.13 -17.22
CA PRO A 311 -2.24 12.02 -18.65
C PRO A 311 -3.41 12.67 -19.41
N PRO A 312 -3.21 13.19 -20.64
CA PRO A 312 -4.30 13.72 -21.45
C PRO A 312 -5.47 12.75 -21.65
N VAL A 313 -5.17 11.45 -21.73
CA VAL A 313 -6.14 10.36 -21.68
C VAL A 313 -5.58 9.24 -20.81
N ALA A 314 -6.38 8.75 -19.87
CA ALA A 314 -6.10 7.54 -19.10
C ALA A 314 -6.87 6.35 -19.70
N VAL A 315 -6.28 5.16 -19.61
CA VAL A 315 -6.81 3.91 -20.20
C VAL A 315 -6.89 2.83 -19.13
N ASN A 316 -8.08 2.35 -18.81
CA ASN A 316 -8.30 1.30 -17.82
C ASN A 316 -8.90 0.06 -18.50
N ILE A 317 -8.23 -1.09 -18.40
CA ILE A 317 -8.85 -2.39 -18.72
C ILE A 317 -9.71 -2.79 -17.51
N GLY A 318 -10.99 -3.12 -17.74
CA GLY A 318 -11.84 -3.70 -16.71
C GLY A 318 -11.45 -5.16 -16.43
N GLY A 319 -11.84 -5.70 -15.27
CA GLY A 319 -11.51 -7.08 -14.87
C GLY A 319 -10.04 -7.27 -14.46
N ARG A 320 -9.77 -8.29 -13.64
CA ARG A 320 -8.42 -8.57 -13.12
C ARG A 320 -7.61 -9.59 -13.92
N ALA A 321 -8.30 -10.52 -14.58
CA ALA A 321 -7.73 -11.51 -15.49
C ALA A 321 -8.84 -12.00 -16.43
N TYR A 322 -8.45 -12.42 -17.63
CA TYR A 322 -9.33 -13.00 -18.63
C TYR A 322 -8.88 -14.43 -18.96
N VAL A 323 -9.63 -15.41 -18.47
CA VAL A 323 -9.26 -16.83 -18.59
C VAL A 323 -10.12 -17.56 -19.60
N PHE A 324 -9.51 -18.10 -20.65
CA PHE A 324 -10.17 -18.80 -21.74
C PHE A 324 -9.94 -20.31 -21.58
N ALA A 325 -10.98 -21.04 -21.16
CA ALA A 325 -10.98 -22.51 -21.14
C ALA A 325 -11.31 -23.12 -22.53
N ASP A 326 -11.78 -22.29 -23.45
CA ASP A 326 -12.11 -22.63 -24.83
C ASP A 326 -11.91 -21.40 -25.74
N ASN A 327 -12.30 -21.50 -27.01
CA ASN A 327 -12.13 -20.41 -27.98
C ASN A 327 -13.31 -19.42 -28.02
N THR A 328 -14.23 -19.48 -27.04
CA THR A 328 -15.37 -18.55 -26.99
C THR A 328 -14.87 -17.13 -26.77
N PRO A 329 -15.31 -16.15 -27.57
CA PRO A 329 -14.94 -14.76 -27.37
C PRO A 329 -15.37 -14.25 -26.01
N LYS A 330 -14.52 -13.44 -25.38
CA LYS A 330 -14.84 -12.71 -24.16
C LYS A 330 -14.77 -11.21 -24.39
N THR A 331 -15.66 -10.51 -23.73
CA THR A 331 -15.71 -9.06 -23.78
C THR A 331 -14.70 -8.46 -22.80
N ILE A 332 -13.79 -7.65 -23.31
CA ILE A 332 -12.85 -6.84 -22.55
C ILE A 332 -13.33 -5.38 -22.61
N PRO A 333 -13.98 -4.84 -21.56
CA PRO A 333 -14.24 -3.41 -21.46
C PRO A 333 -12.94 -2.64 -21.24
N VAL A 334 -12.74 -1.58 -22.02
CA VAL A 334 -11.66 -0.61 -21.85
C VAL A 334 -12.27 0.77 -21.68
N THR A 335 -12.09 1.37 -20.51
CA THR A 335 -12.58 2.71 -20.20
C THR A 335 -11.49 3.73 -20.42
N LEU A 336 -11.79 4.74 -21.22
CA LEU A 336 -10.98 5.94 -21.40
C LEU A 336 -11.51 7.03 -20.48
N ARG A 337 -10.62 7.78 -19.83
CA ARG A 337 -10.96 9.00 -19.06
C ARG A 337 -10.11 10.18 -19.56
N ALA A 338 -10.75 11.29 -19.88
CA ALA A 338 -10.05 12.49 -20.37
C ALA A 338 -9.43 13.30 -19.22
N GLY A 339 -8.12 13.58 -19.29
CA GLY A 339 -7.43 14.49 -18.37
C GLY A 339 -7.55 15.97 -18.73
N LYS A 340 -7.96 16.26 -19.98
CA LYS A 340 -8.25 17.61 -20.50
C LYS A 340 -9.49 17.54 -21.40
N ALA A 341 -10.11 18.68 -21.70
CA ALA A 341 -11.23 18.72 -22.66
C ALA A 341 -10.75 18.48 -24.11
N GLY A 342 -11.65 17.97 -24.96
CA GLY A 342 -11.47 17.85 -26.40
C GLY A 342 -10.45 16.80 -26.84
N VAL A 343 -10.37 15.66 -26.14
CA VAL A 343 -9.39 14.61 -26.45
C VAL A 343 -9.98 13.60 -27.42
N LYS A 344 -9.37 13.47 -28.60
CA LYS A 344 -9.83 12.59 -29.69
C LYS A 344 -8.70 11.69 -30.15
N GLY A 345 -9.03 10.47 -30.52
CA GLY A 345 -8.02 9.50 -30.92
C GLY A 345 -8.58 8.14 -31.30
N SER A 346 -7.69 7.15 -31.32
CA SER A 346 -8.03 5.75 -31.52
C SER A 346 -7.54 4.89 -30.36
N LEU A 347 -8.27 3.82 -30.07
CA LEU A 347 -7.97 2.84 -29.03
C LEU A 347 -7.80 1.48 -29.70
N ALA A 348 -6.79 0.72 -29.28
CA ALA A 348 -6.57 -0.65 -29.71
C ALA A 348 -6.03 -1.52 -28.57
N LEU A 349 -6.13 -2.83 -28.75
CA LEU A 349 -5.50 -3.82 -27.88
C LEU A 349 -4.23 -4.35 -28.54
N THR A 350 -3.10 -4.30 -27.83
CA THR A 350 -1.92 -5.08 -28.13
C THR A 350 -2.12 -6.48 -27.55
N LEU A 351 -2.13 -7.47 -28.44
CA LEU A 351 -2.40 -8.87 -28.11
C LEU A 351 -1.20 -9.76 -28.47
N PRO A 352 -1.02 -10.90 -27.77
CA PRO A 352 0.00 -11.88 -28.14
C PRO A 352 -0.32 -12.55 -29.48
N ALA A 353 0.70 -13.16 -30.09
CA ALA A 353 0.54 -13.88 -31.35
C ALA A 353 -0.58 -14.94 -31.26
N GLY A 354 -1.39 -15.05 -32.32
CA GLY A 354 -2.52 -15.98 -32.40
C GLY A 354 -3.81 -15.48 -31.76
N TRP A 355 -3.83 -14.36 -31.03
CA TRP A 355 -5.04 -13.76 -30.47
C TRP A 355 -5.63 -12.70 -31.42
N LYS A 356 -6.94 -12.47 -31.31
CA LYS A 356 -7.65 -11.47 -32.12
C LYS A 356 -8.60 -10.65 -31.25
N ALA A 357 -8.71 -9.36 -31.57
CA ALA A 357 -9.71 -8.45 -31.01
C ALA A 357 -10.65 -7.94 -32.11
N GLN A 358 -11.93 -7.79 -31.78
CA GLN A 358 -12.92 -7.11 -32.60
C GLN A 358 -13.65 -6.03 -31.77
N PRO A 359 -13.67 -4.76 -32.22
CA PRO A 359 -12.97 -4.24 -33.40
C PRO A 359 -11.44 -4.27 -33.21
N ALA A 360 -10.66 -4.20 -34.30
CA ALA A 360 -9.20 -4.12 -34.21
C ALA A 360 -8.74 -2.76 -33.65
N THR A 361 -9.48 -1.70 -33.97
CA THR A 361 -9.32 -0.36 -33.41
C THR A 361 -10.69 0.33 -33.31
N ALA A 362 -10.86 1.21 -32.35
CA ALA A 362 -12.06 2.02 -32.15
C ALA A 362 -11.69 3.49 -32.01
N ALA A 363 -12.40 4.38 -32.71
CA ALA A 363 -12.26 5.83 -32.51
C ALA A 363 -12.98 6.26 -31.22
N PHE A 364 -12.48 7.32 -30.59
CA PHE A 364 -13.11 7.94 -29.42
C PHE A 364 -13.05 9.47 -29.49
N ASP A 365 -14.00 10.13 -28.83
CA ASP A 365 -14.11 11.58 -28.75
C ASP A 365 -14.62 11.99 -27.36
N LEU A 366 -13.71 12.49 -26.52
CA LEU A 366 -14.00 12.93 -25.16
C LEU A 366 -14.05 14.45 -25.13
N ALA A 367 -15.26 15.00 -25.21
CA ALA A 367 -15.47 16.44 -25.36
C ALA A 367 -15.09 17.24 -24.10
N ALA A 368 -15.47 16.76 -22.91
CA ALA A 368 -15.20 17.43 -21.64
C ALA A 368 -14.03 16.81 -20.89
N LYS A 369 -13.40 17.58 -20.01
CA LYS A 369 -12.49 17.04 -18.98
C LYS A 369 -13.27 16.07 -18.11
N ASP A 370 -12.63 14.99 -17.67
CA ASP A 370 -13.21 13.91 -16.87
C ASP A 370 -14.29 13.10 -17.58
N ALA A 371 -14.58 13.37 -18.86
CA ALA A 371 -15.47 12.55 -19.65
C ALA A 371 -14.89 11.14 -19.79
N GLU A 372 -15.78 10.15 -19.66
CA GLU A 372 -15.44 8.75 -19.82
C GLU A 372 -16.13 8.14 -21.04
N GLN A 373 -15.45 7.21 -21.69
CA GLN A 373 -16.01 6.37 -22.74
C GLN A 373 -15.48 4.95 -22.57
N THR A 374 -16.39 3.98 -22.47
CA THR A 374 -16.01 2.56 -22.47
C THR A 374 -16.17 1.98 -23.87
N VAL A 375 -15.12 1.34 -24.37
CA VAL A 375 -15.11 0.56 -25.60
C VAL A 375 -15.03 -0.92 -25.24
N PHE A 376 -15.89 -1.74 -25.85
CA PHE A 376 -15.93 -3.18 -25.61
C PHE A 376 -15.24 -3.91 -26.76
N PHE A 377 -14.19 -4.66 -26.44
CA PHE A 377 -13.48 -5.51 -27.40
C PHE A 377 -13.90 -6.96 -27.20
N GLN A 378 -14.31 -7.65 -28.26
CA GLN A 378 -14.42 -9.10 -28.26
C GLN A 378 -13.04 -9.69 -28.53
N VAL A 379 -12.46 -10.36 -27.54
CA VAL A 379 -11.16 -11.02 -27.64
C VAL A 379 -11.34 -12.53 -27.65
N GLN A 380 -10.67 -13.20 -28.57
CA GLN A 380 -10.68 -14.66 -28.66
C GLN A 380 -9.30 -15.20 -29.05
N PRO A 381 -8.95 -16.41 -28.56
CA PRO A 381 -7.79 -17.12 -29.08
C PRO A 381 -8.09 -17.65 -30.49
N GLY A 382 -7.13 -17.53 -31.40
CA GLY A 382 -7.17 -18.07 -32.76
C GLY A 382 -6.12 -19.16 -32.99
N PRO A 383 -5.93 -19.59 -34.26
CA PRO A 383 -4.86 -20.51 -34.64
C PRO A 383 -3.49 -19.95 -34.21
N GLY A 384 -2.70 -20.75 -33.49
CA GLY A 384 -1.38 -20.37 -32.99
C GLY A 384 -1.36 -19.68 -31.62
N ALA A 385 -2.50 -19.46 -30.97
CA ALA A 385 -2.51 -18.98 -29.57
C ALA A 385 -2.02 -20.10 -28.62
N SER A 386 -0.87 -19.88 -27.98
CA SER A 386 -0.28 -20.81 -27.01
C SER A 386 -1.07 -20.90 -25.71
N GLU A 387 -1.06 -22.07 -25.07
CA GLU A 387 -1.53 -22.24 -23.71
C GLU A 387 -0.61 -21.47 -22.72
N GLY A 388 -1.19 -20.99 -21.63
CA GLY A 388 -0.47 -20.33 -20.54
C GLY A 388 -0.97 -18.91 -20.25
N LYS A 389 -0.24 -18.23 -19.38
CA LYS A 389 -0.49 -16.84 -19.01
C LYS A 389 0.31 -15.92 -19.93
N THR A 390 -0.39 -15.00 -20.57
CA THR A 390 0.16 -13.87 -21.34
C THR A 390 -0.49 -12.58 -20.86
N GLU A 391 -0.35 -11.49 -21.61
CA GLU A 391 -0.88 -10.18 -21.25
C GLU A 391 -1.61 -9.55 -22.44
N VAL A 392 -2.72 -8.87 -22.16
CA VAL A 392 -3.34 -7.90 -23.06
C VAL A 392 -3.02 -6.50 -22.57
N LYS A 393 -2.67 -5.59 -23.49
CA LYS A 393 -2.41 -4.18 -23.19
C LYS A 393 -3.33 -3.28 -24.00
N ALA A 394 -3.95 -2.29 -23.37
CA ALA A 394 -4.77 -1.29 -24.06
C ALA A 394 -3.95 -0.01 -24.32
N VAL A 395 -4.04 0.52 -25.53
CA VAL A 395 -3.28 1.70 -25.96
C VAL A 395 -4.18 2.68 -26.69
N ALA A 396 -4.28 3.91 -26.16
CA ALA A 396 -4.90 5.04 -26.83
C ALA A 396 -3.85 5.85 -27.60
N THR A 397 -4.15 6.24 -28.83
CA THR A 397 -3.30 7.13 -29.64
C THR A 397 -3.99 8.46 -29.84
N VAL A 398 -3.36 9.55 -29.37
CA VAL A 398 -3.86 10.93 -29.47
C VAL A 398 -2.75 11.79 -30.06
N GLU A 399 -3.02 12.51 -31.15
CA GLU A 399 -2.04 13.37 -31.83
C GLU A 399 -0.72 12.63 -32.19
N GLY A 400 -0.81 11.33 -32.49
CA GLY A 400 0.35 10.47 -32.79
C GLY A 400 1.14 9.97 -31.58
N GLN A 401 0.76 10.35 -30.35
CA GLN A 401 1.36 9.88 -29.11
C GLN A 401 0.55 8.74 -28.48
N GLN A 402 1.24 7.75 -27.92
CA GLN A 402 0.62 6.59 -27.28
C GLN A 402 0.48 6.78 -25.77
N TYR A 403 -0.69 6.42 -25.25
CA TYR A 403 -1.03 6.45 -23.83
C TYR A 403 -1.57 5.07 -23.42
N SER A 404 -0.93 4.47 -22.42
CA SER A 404 -1.27 3.12 -21.95
C SER A 404 -1.36 3.03 -20.43
N ARG A 405 -1.48 4.16 -19.73
CA ARG A 405 -1.63 4.19 -18.28
C ARG A 405 -3.05 4.54 -17.90
N GLY A 406 -3.58 3.82 -16.91
CA GLY A 406 -4.91 4.02 -16.37
C GLY A 406 -4.97 5.11 -15.32
N TYR A 407 -6.14 5.26 -14.73
CA TYR A 407 -6.38 6.12 -13.57
C TYR A 407 -6.94 5.27 -12.43
N GLN A 408 -6.34 5.38 -11.24
CA GLN A 408 -6.84 4.73 -10.04
C GLN A 408 -6.74 5.70 -8.86
N ALA A 409 -7.89 6.13 -8.34
CA ALA A 409 -7.95 6.90 -7.10
C ALA A 409 -7.93 5.97 -5.88
N ILE A 410 -7.08 6.27 -4.91
CA ILE A 410 -7.09 5.66 -3.59
C ILE A 410 -7.67 6.71 -2.63
N GLN A 411 -8.89 6.46 -2.18
CA GLN A 411 -9.65 7.40 -1.35
C GLN A 411 -10.21 6.68 -0.14
N TYR A 412 -9.74 7.09 1.04
CA TYR A 412 -10.29 6.70 2.33
C TYR A 412 -10.46 7.95 3.19
N ASN A 413 -11.41 7.95 4.13
CA ASN A 413 -11.65 9.11 4.99
C ASN A 413 -10.43 9.52 5.85
N HIS A 414 -9.44 8.64 5.99
CA HIS A 414 -8.30 8.85 6.88
C HIS A 414 -6.98 9.21 6.18
N ILE A 415 -6.97 9.33 4.85
CA ILE A 415 -5.81 9.82 4.09
C ILE A 415 -6.26 10.80 2.99
N PRO A 416 -5.42 11.76 2.58
CA PRO A 416 -5.66 12.52 1.35
C PRO A 416 -5.82 11.59 0.15
N THR A 417 -6.65 11.97 -0.83
CA THR A 417 -6.80 11.21 -2.08
C THR A 417 -5.43 11.09 -2.76
N GLN A 418 -5.04 9.85 -3.03
CA GLN A 418 -3.85 9.52 -3.82
C GLN A 418 -4.29 9.04 -5.21
N THR A 419 -3.47 9.27 -6.22
CA THR A 419 -3.75 8.86 -7.60
C THR A 419 -2.62 8.00 -8.12
N LEU A 420 -2.95 6.85 -8.71
CA LEU A 420 -2.02 5.96 -9.38
C LEU A 420 -2.33 5.88 -10.87
N PHE A 421 -1.27 5.68 -11.66
CA PHE A 421 -1.34 5.52 -13.11
C PHE A 421 -0.71 4.18 -13.54
N PRO A 422 -1.35 3.03 -13.19
CA PRO A 422 -0.85 1.70 -13.56
C PRO A 422 -0.89 1.51 -15.07
N GLU A 423 -0.04 0.64 -15.62
CA GLU A 423 -0.18 0.24 -17.02
C GLU A 423 -1.53 -0.46 -17.24
N ALA A 424 -2.17 -0.19 -18.37
CA ALA A 424 -3.46 -0.70 -18.79
C ALA A 424 -3.31 -2.13 -19.31
N VAL A 425 -2.92 -3.03 -18.41
CA VAL A 425 -2.62 -4.42 -18.71
C VAL A 425 -3.49 -5.37 -17.89
N ALA A 426 -3.80 -6.53 -18.46
CA ALA A 426 -4.44 -7.61 -17.72
C ALA A 426 -3.88 -8.98 -18.16
N PRO A 427 -3.78 -9.96 -17.26
CA PRO A 427 -3.51 -11.35 -17.61
C PRO A 427 -4.52 -11.86 -18.64
N LEU A 428 -3.99 -12.36 -19.74
CA LEU A 428 -4.73 -13.06 -20.78
C LEU A 428 -4.30 -14.52 -20.75
N VAL A 429 -5.17 -15.39 -20.24
CA VAL A 429 -4.82 -16.78 -19.91
C VAL A 429 -5.59 -17.71 -20.83
N LYS A 430 -4.89 -18.61 -21.51
CA LYS A 430 -5.49 -19.73 -22.25
C LYS A 430 -5.18 -21.02 -21.53
N LEU A 431 -6.21 -21.83 -21.30
CA LEU A 431 -6.10 -23.13 -20.61
C LEU A 431 -6.67 -24.23 -21.52
N ASP A 432 -5.97 -25.36 -21.60
CA ASP A 432 -6.61 -26.64 -21.90
C ASP A 432 -7.16 -27.19 -20.58
N LEU A 433 -8.42 -26.87 -20.30
CA LEU A 433 -9.06 -27.18 -19.03
C LEU A 433 -10.25 -28.12 -19.24
N LYS A 434 -10.09 -29.35 -18.78
CA LYS A 434 -11.17 -30.32 -18.67
C LYS A 434 -11.91 -30.09 -17.38
N ARG A 435 -13.24 -30.20 -17.41
CA ARG A 435 -14.12 -29.96 -16.27
C ARG A 435 -15.10 -31.12 -16.13
N LYS A 436 -15.49 -31.42 -14.89
CA LYS A 436 -16.64 -32.27 -14.57
C LYS A 436 -17.48 -31.58 -13.52
N GLY A 437 -18.76 -31.97 -13.45
CA GLY A 437 -19.77 -31.19 -12.74
C GLY A 437 -20.02 -29.84 -13.41
N GLN A 438 -21.07 -29.15 -12.97
CA GLN A 438 -21.47 -27.85 -13.50
C GLN A 438 -21.93 -26.89 -12.41
N GLU A 439 -22.64 -27.37 -11.40
CA GLU A 439 -23.29 -26.53 -10.38
C GLU A 439 -22.45 -26.43 -9.11
N ILE A 440 -21.99 -25.22 -8.75
CA ILE A 440 -21.16 -24.98 -7.57
C ILE A 440 -21.90 -24.06 -6.59
N GLY A 441 -22.07 -24.51 -5.35
CA GLY A 441 -22.50 -23.66 -4.26
C GLY A 441 -21.28 -23.01 -3.59
N TYR A 442 -21.26 -21.69 -3.42
CA TYR A 442 -20.13 -20.97 -2.81
C TYR A 442 -20.57 -20.13 -1.60
N LEU A 443 -20.09 -20.47 -0.41
CA LEU A 443 -20.31 -19.67 0.80
C LEU A 443 -19.16 -18.67 0.98
N MET A 444 -19.46 -17.38 0.81
CA MET A 444 -18.48 -16.31 1.00
C MET A 444 -17.99 -16.22 2.45
N GLY A 445 -16.68 -16.01 2.62
CA GLY A 445 -16.06 -15.71 3.92
C GLY A 445 -15.75 -14.22 4.09
N ALA A 446 -14.47 -13.86 4.21
CA ALA A 446 -14.03 -12.46 4.37
C ALA A 446 -14.07 -11.63 3.06
N GLY A 447 -14.44 -12.26 1.94
CA GLY A 447 -14.40 -11.69 0.60
C GLY A 447 -13.21 -12.21 -0.22
N ASP A 448 -13.49 -12.70 -1.42
CA ASP A 448 -12.51 -13.18 -2.40
C ASP A 448 -13.13 -13.19 -3.82
N GLU A 449 -12.33 -13.49 -4.85
CA GLU A 449 -12.74 -13.51 -6.26
C GLU A 449 -12.80 -14.92 -6.86
N VAL A 450 -12.75 -15.96 -6.02
CA VAL A 450 -12.82 -17.36 -6.48
C VAL A 450 -14.14 -17.69 -7.20
N PRO A 451 -15.33 -17.19 -6.79
CA PRO A 451 -16.57 -17.40 -7.54
C PRO A 451 -16.50 -16.91 -8.98
N ASP A 452 -15.92 -15.74 -9.20
CA ASP A 452 -15.80 -15.17 -10.55
C ASP A 452 -14.77 -15.94 -11.38
N ALA A 453 -13.67 -16.39 -10.77
CA ALA A 453 -12.71 -17.26 -11.43
C ALA A 453 -13.36 -18.57 -11.91
N LEU A 454 -14.19 -19.21 -11.09
CA LEU A 454 -14.95 -20.41 -11.46
C LEU A 454 -15.95 -20.15 -12.60
N ARG A 455 -16.65 -19.00 -12.58
CA ARG A 455 -17.52 -18.58 -13.68
C ARG A 455 -16.75 -18.34 -14.97
N GLN A 456 -15.56 -17.73 -14.89
CA GLN A 456 -14.74 -17.48 -16.07
C GLN A 456 -14.32 -18.77 -16.78
N ILE A 457 -14.09 -19.85 -16.04
CA ILE A 457 -13.82 -21.16 -16.63
C ILE A 457 -15.09 -21.96 -16.91
N GLY A 458 -16.29 -21.38 -16.76
CA GLY A 458 -17.56 -21.91 -17.27
C GLY A 458 -18.39 -22.76 -16.30
N TYR A 459 -18.16 -22.69 -14.99
CA TYR A 459 -19.05 -23.26 -13.98
C TYR A 459 -20.23 -22.33 -13.66
N ASN A 460 -21.37 -22.90 -13.27
CA ASN A 460 -22.50 -22.15 -12.71
C ASN A 460 -22.27 -22.02 -11.19
N VAL A 461 -22.03 -20.79 -10.72
CA VAL A 461 -21.72 -20.53 -9.30
C VAL A 461 -22.86 -19.80 -8.63
N THR A 462 -23.53 -20.48 -7.70
CA THR A 462 -24.55 -19.92 -6.81
C THR A 462 -23.90 -19.48 -5.50
N LEU A 463 -24.00 -18.18 -5.17
CA LEU A 463 -23.57 -17.69 -3.86
C LEU A 463 -24.57 -18.14 -2.80
N LEU A 464 -24.09 -18.93 -1.84
CA LEU A 464 -24.88 -19.45 -0.73
C LEU A 464 -24.92 -18.43 0.40
N LYS A 465 -26.10 -18.27 0.98
CA LYS A 465 -26.29 -17.65 2.29
C LYS A 465 -26.24 -18.73 3.38
N PRO A 466 -26.01 -18.36 4.65
CA PRO A 466 -26.06 -19.32 5.75
C PRO A 466 -27.39 -20.11 5.81
N GLU A 467 -28.49 -19.48 5.41
CA GLU A 467 -29.84 -20.06 5.31
C GLU A 467 -29.92 -21.24 4.33
N ASP A 468 -29.10 -21.23 3.29
CA ASP A 468 -29.08 -22.23 2.22
C ASP A 468 -28.34 -23.52 2.63
N ILE A 469 -27.64 -23.51 3.78
CA ILE A 469 -26.81 -24.63 4.25
C ILE A 469 -27.69 -25.71 4.90
N ASN A 470 -28.49 -26.36 4.05
CA ASN A 470 -29.32 -27.50 4.36
C ASN A 470 -29.01 -28.65 3.38
N ALA A 471 -28.91 -29.89 3.87
CA ALA A 471 -28.45 -31.02 3.06
C ALA A 471 -29.30 -31.25 1.79
N ASP A 472 -30.63 -31.07 1.88
CA ASP A 472 -31.53 -31.25 0.72
C ASP A 472 -31.33 -30.16 -0.33
N TYR A 473 -31.10 -28.92 0.11
CA TYR A 473 -30.83 -27.82 -0.82
C TYR A 473 -29.46 -27.98 -1.47
N LEU A 474 -28.45 -28.39 -0.69
CA LEU A 474 -27.08 -28.57 -1.17
C LEU A 474 -26.94 -29.71 -2.19
N ARG A 475 -27.83 -30.71 -2.16
CA ARG A 475 -27.82 -31.87 -3.09
C ARG A 475 -27.84 -31.48 -4.57
N ARG A 476 -28.31 -30.27 -4.90
CA ARG A 476 -28.34 -29.77 -6.28
C ARG A 476 -26.96 -29.36 -6.83
N PHE A 477 -25.97 -29.20 -5.96
CA PHE A 477 -24.63 -28.79 -6.34
C PHE A 477 -23.73 -30.01 -6.51
N ASP A 478 -22.83 -29.93 -7.47
CA ASP A 478 -21.77 -30.91 -7.67
C ASP A 478 -20.67 -30.77 -6.63
N ALA A 479 -20.39 -29.54 -6.20
CA ALA A 479 -19.53 -29.25 -5.08
C ALA A 479 -19.99 -28.00 -4.33
N VAL A 480 -19.66 -27.95 -3.04
CA VAL A 480 -19.87 -26.79 -2.17
C VAL A 480 -18.52 -26.27 -1.70
N VAL A 481 -18.23 -25.01 -1.97
CA VAL A 481 -16.96 -24.36 -1.61
C VAL A 481 -17.20 -23.36 -0.48
N LEU A 482 -16.43 -23.50 0.60
CA LEU A 482 -16.36 -22.53 1.68
C LEU A 482 -15.17 -21.61 1.40
N GLY A 483 -15.48 -20.35 1.15
CA GLY A 483 -14.51 -19.34 0.76
C GLY A 483 -13.54 -18.94 1.87
N VAL A 484 -12.64 -18.03 1.53
CA VAL A 484 -11.54 -17.58 2.37
C VAL A 484 -12.04 -17.14 3.74
N ARG A 485 -11.54 -17.80 4.79
CA ARG A 485 -11.89 -17.49 6.19
C ARG A 485 -13.37 -17.63 6.54
N ALA A 486 -14.16 -18.41 5.79
CA ALA A 486 -15.58 -18.63 6.11
C ALA A 486 -15.78 -19.09 7.57
N TYR A 487 -14.94 -20.01 8.05
CA TYR A 487 -14.94 -20.45 9.46
C TYR A 487 -14.46 -19.39 10.48
N ASN A 488 -13.92 -18.24 10.05
CA ASN A 488 -13.57 -17.14 10.95
C ASN A 488 -14.62 -16.02 10.94
N THR A 489 -15.41 -15.88 9.87
CA THR A 489 -16.32 -14.73 9.67
C THR A 489 -17.80 -15.09 9.70
N VAL A 490 -18.17 -16.32 9.35
CA VAL A 490 -19.58 -16.76 9.30
C VAL A 490 -19.95 -17.47 10.60
N GLY A 491 -20.43 -16.70 11.58
CA GLY A 491 -20.79 -17.19 12.93
C GLY A 491 -21.73 -18.40 12.93
N GLN A 492 -22.66 -18.45 11.98
CA GLN A 492 -23.68 -19.50 11.86
C GLN A 492 -23.09 -20.88 11.53
N LEU A 493 -21.87 -20.96 10.96
CA LEU A 493 -21.22 -22.25 10.68
C LEU A 493 -21.06 -23.11 11.93
N ARG A 494 -21.03 -22.50 13.13
CA ARG A 494 -21.08 -23.22 14.41
C ARG A 494 -22.21 -24.25 14.48
N ASN A 495 -23.36 -23.90 13.92
CA ASN A 495 -24.57 -24.73 13.99
C ASN A 495 -24.86 -25.43 12.64
N LEU A 496 -24.27 -24.95 11.54
CA LEU A 496 -24.56 -25.46 10.19
C LEU A 496 -23.57 -26.53 9.70
N GLN A 497 -22.43 -26.71 10.37
CA GLN A 497 -21.46 -27.76 10.02
C GLN A 497 -22.08 -29.17 9.92
N PRO A 498 -22.99 -29.61 10.82
CA PRO A 498 -23.63 -30.91 10.68
C PRO A 498 -24.37 -31.09 9.34
N ASN A 499 -24.99 -30.03 8.79
CA ASN A 499 -25.67 -30.09 7.50
C ASN A 499 -24.69 -30.20 6.32
N LEU A 500 -23.55 -29.51 6.41
CA LEU A 500 -22.46 -29.65 5.44
C LEU A 500 -21.90 -31.07 5.44
N LEU A 501 -21.62 -31.62 6.63
CA LEU A 501 -21.11 -32.98 6.75
C LEU A 501 -22.16 -34.01 6.31
N LYS A 502 -23.45 -33.76 6.53
CA LYS A 502 -24.52 -34.62 6.01
C LYS A 502 -24.59 -34.63 4.48
N TYR A 503 -24.38 -33.47 3.86
CA TYR A 503 -24.25 -33.37 2.40
C TYR A 503 -23.05 -34.20 1.90
N VAL A 504 -21.88 -34.11 2.57
CA VAL A 504 -20.71 -34.94 2.24
C VAL A 504 -21.02 -36.42 2.42
N GLU A 505 -21.59 -36.82 3.57
CA GLU A 505 -21.95 -38.20 3.87
C GLU A 505 -22.83 -38.83 2.78
N ASN A 506 -23.73 -38.03 2.20
CA ASN A 506 -24.66 -38.42 1.16
C ASN A 506 -24.06 -38.45 -0.26
N GLY A 507 -22.76 -38.19 -0.43
CA GLY A 507 -22.07 -38.19 -1.73
C GLY A 507 -21.67 -36.82 -2.26
N GLY A 508 -21.87 -35.77 -1.46
CA GLY A 508 -21.46 -34.41 -1.79
C GLY A 508 -19.95 -34.21 -1.69
N ASN A 509 -19.44 -33.22 -2.41
CA ASN A 509 -18.04 -32.78 -2.34
C ASN A 509 -17.97 -31.39 -1.69
N VAL A 510 -17.20 -31.25 -0.61
CA VAL A 510 -16.98 -29.97 0.08
C VAL A 510 -15.51 -29.56 0.01
N VAL A 511 -15.25 -28.32 -0.42
CA VAL A 511 -13.91 -27.72 -0.45
C VAL A 511 -13.84 -26.56 0.52
N VAL A 512 -12.89 -26.57 1.45
CA VAL A 512 -12.66 -25.51 2.43
C VAL A 512 -11.32 -24.86 2.18
N GLN A 513 -11.35 -23.54 1.99
CA GLN A 513 -10.18 -22.75 1.64
C GLN A 513 -9.73 -21.84 2.79
N TYR A 514 -8.43 -21.82 3.05
CA TYR A 514 -7.73 -20.77 3.82
C TYR A 514 -8.43 -20.36 5.12
N VAL A 515 -8.21 -21.11 6.20
CA VAL A 515 -8.76 -20.80 7.53
C VAL A 515 -7.63 -20.34 8.43
N VAL A 516 -7.78 -19.16 9.03
CA VAL A 516 -6.79 -18.63 9.99
C VAL A 516 -6.91 -19.38 11.32
N ASN A 517 -5.78 -19.70 11.94
CA ASN A 517 -5.69 -20.47 13.18
C ASN A 517 -6.19 -19.76 14.45
N ARG A 518 -6.79 -18.57 14.33
CA ARG A 518 -7.33 -17.78 15.44
C ARG A 518 -8.72 -17.30 15.11
N GLY A 519 -9.60 -17.27 16.12
CA GLY A 519 -10.97 -16.77 15.97
C GLY A 519 -11.82 -17.62 15.02
N THR A 520 -11.58 -18.93 14.94
CA THR A 520 -12.52 -19.84 14.28
C THR A 520 -13.81 -19.93 15.10
N VAL A 521 -14.95 -20.05 14.43
CA VAL A 521 -16.25 -20.13 15.10
C VAL A 521 -16.49 -21.48 15.77
N LEU A 522 -15.67 -22.47 15.40
CA LEU A 522 -15.63 -23.86 15.86
C LEU A 522 -14.17 -24.33 16.07
N PRO A 523 -13.92 -25.24 17.03
CA PRO A 523 -12.60 -25.85 17.21
C PRO A 523 -12.28 -26.87 16.11
N GLU A 524 -13.28 -27.65 15.67
CA GLU A 524 -13.14 -28.68 14.63
C GLU A 524 -13.92 -28.26 13.40
N ILE A 525 -13.21 -28.06 12.29
CA ILE A 525 -13.78 -27.51 11.04
C ILE A 525 -14.04 -28.58 9.96
N GLY A 526 -13.77 -29.85 10.24
CA GLY A 526 -13.92 -30.96 9.28
C GLY A 526 -14.52 -32.23 9.92
N PRO A 527 -14.71 -33.31 9.14
CA PRO A 527 -15.33 -34.56 9.60
C PRO A 527 -14.47 -35.35 10.60
N TYR A 528 -13.16 -35.13 10.59
CA TYR A 528 -12.21 -35.76 11.51
C TYR A 528 -11.26 -34.71 12.10
N PRO A 529 -10.62 -34.99 13.26
CA PRO A 529 -9.76 -34.04 13.95
C PRO A 529 -8.69 -33.41 13.07
N LEU A 530 -8.56 -32.07 13.11
CA LEU A 530 -7.49 -31.34 12.43
C LEU A 530 -7.08 -30.09 13.21
N LYS A 531 -5.78 -29.82 13.32
CA LYS A 531 -5.25 -28.68 14.09
C LYS A 531 -4.60 -27.66 13.18
N LEU A 532 -5.27 -26.52 12.98
CA LEU A 532 -4.70 -25.36 12.28
C LEU A 532 -3.48 -24.80 13.01
N SER A 533 -2.52 -24.28 12.26
CA SER A 533 -1.26 -23.75 12.80
C SER A 533 -0.86 -22.43 12.13
N ALA A 534 0.32 -21.91 12.45
CA ALA A 534 0.91 -20.75 11.77
C ALA A 534 1.91 -21.16 10.67
N ASP A 535 1.99 -22.46 10.36
CA ASP A 535 2.84 -23.02 9.30
C ASP A 535 2.42 -22.47 7.95
N ARG A 536 3.41 -22.23 7.10
CA ARG A 536 3.28 -21.52 5.84
C ARG A 536 4.40 -21.91 4.88
N VAL A 537 4.19 -21.61 3.60
CA VAL A 537 5.24 -21.60 2.56
C VAL A 537 5.10 -20.27 1.83
N THR A 538 6.04 -19.38 2.10
CA THR A 538 6.02 -17.98 1.65
C THR A 538 6.83 -17.75 0.39
N VAL A 539 7.74 -18.66 0.03
CA VAL A 539 8.46 -18.59 -1.24
C VAL A 539 7.53 -19.05 -2.37
N GLU A 540 7.23 -18.16 -3.31
CA GLU A 540 6.27 -18.40 -4.38
C GLU A 540 6.63 -19.60 -5.25
N ASN A 541 7.93 -19.78 -5.53
CA ASN A 541 8.46 -20.85 -6.38
C ASN A 541 9.01 -22.03 -5.56
N ALA A 542 8.52 -22.23 -4.33
CA ALA A 542 8.90 -23.39 -3.52
C ALA A 542 8.58 -24.69 -4.27
N ALA A 543 9.56 -25.58 -4.36
CA ALA A 543 9.41 -26.85 -5.06
C ALA A 543 8.32 -27.70 -4.40
N VAL A 544 7.43 -28.26 -5.24
CA VAL A 544 6.34 -29.11 -4.78
C VAL A 544 6.66 -30.58 -5.03
N THR A 545 6.46 -31.38 -3.99
CA THR A 545 6.55 -32.85 -4.03
C THR A 545 5.14 -33.44 -4.02
N PHE A 546 4.87 -34.41 -4.89
CA PHE A 546 3.61 -35.15 -4.91
C PHE A 546 3.68 -36.36 -3.99
N LEU A 547 3.03 -36.26 -2.82
CA LEU A 547 3.06 -37.28 -1.77
C LEU A 547 2.23 -38.51 -2.14
N ASN A 548 1.10 -38.29 -2.81
CA ASN A 548 0.24 -39.36 -3.31
C ASN A 548 0.00 -39.19 -4.83
N PRO A 549 0.94 -39.62 -5.70
CA PRO A 549 0.84 -39.42 -7.15
C PRO A 549 -0.39 -40.06 -7.81
N LYS A 550 -1.02 -41.04 -7.15
CA LYS A 550 -2.24 -41.71 -7.62
C LYS A 550 -3.53 -41.01 -7.20
N GLN A 551 -3.46 -40.04 -6.29
CA GLN A 551 -4.62 -39.29 -5.82
C GLN A 551 -5.36 -38.65 -7.01
N PRO A 552 -6.67 -38.90 -7.19
CA PRO A 552 -7.52 -38.24 -8.19
C PRO A 552 -7.29 -36.74 -8.35
N LEU A 553 -7.07 -35.99 -7.27
CA LEU A 553 -6.82 -34.54 -7.33
C LEU A 553 -5.59 -34.14 -8.17
N LEU A 554 -4.63 -35.04 -8.39
CA LEU A 554 -3.47 -34.80 -9.25
C LEU A 554 -3.65 -35.32 -10.70
N ASN A 555 -4.75 -35.99 -11.00
CA ASN A 555 -4.89 -36.77 -12.23
C ASN A 555 -6.18 -36.54 -13.01
N THR A 556 -7.26 -36.08 -12.37
CA THR A 556 -8.58 -35.94 -13.01
C THR A 556 -9.34 -34.70 -12.53
N PRO A 557 -10.05 -34.00 -13.43
CA PRO A 557 -10.06 -34.19 -14.88
C PRO A 557 -8.78 -33.69 -15.57
N ASN A 558 -7.94 -32.93 -14.86
CA ASN A 558 -6.68 -32.40 -15.38
C ASN A 558 -5.49 -33.10 -14.72
N LYS A 559 -4.45 -33.40 -15.51
CA LYS A 559 -3.19 -33.91 -14.97
C LYS A 559 -2.40 -32.75 -14.36
N ILE A 560 -2.07 -32.84 -13.08
CA ILE A 560 -1.25 -31.87 -12.37
C ILE A 560 0.22 -32.28 -12.44
N THR A 561 1.08 -31.31 -12.70
CA THR A 561 2.54 -31.43 -12.80
C THR A 561 3.22 -30.32 -12.02
N THR A 562 4.54 -30.39 -11.83
CA THR A 562 5.27 -29.33 -11.12
C THR A 562 5.14 -27.96 -11.80
N LYS A 563 4.86 -27.91 -13.12
CA LYS A 563 4.59 -26.68 -13.86
C LYS A 563 3.34 -25.94 -13.38
N ASP A 564 2.40 -26.63 -12.76
CA ASP A 564 1.19 -26.00 -12.17
C ASP A 564 1.51 -25.17 -10.92
N PHE A 565 2.74 -25.27 -10.41
CA PHE A 565 3.24 -24.50 -9.28
C PHE A 565 4.20 -23.37 -9.69
N GLU A 566 4.36 -23.10 -11.00
CA GLU A 566 5.16 -22.00 -11.52
C GLU A 566 4.35 -20.70 -11.61
N GLY A 567 5.00 -19.56 -11.35
CA GLY A 567 4.40 -18.23 -11.53
C GLY A 567 3.39 -17.81 -10.47
N TRP A 568 3.35 -18.51 -9.33
CA TRP A 568 2.56 -18.16 -8.17
C TRP A 568 2.97 -16.79 -7.62
N GLN A 569 2.04 -16.10 -6.93
CA GLN A 569 2.22 -14.73 -6.49
C GLN A 569 2.17 -14.62 -4.97
N GLN A 570 3.13 -13.90 -4.40
CA GLN A 570 3.25 -13.57 -2.98
C GLN A 570 3.56 -14.76 -2.05
N GLU A 571 2.77 -15.83 -2.04
CA GLU A 571 3.02 -17.02 -1.21
C GLU A 571 2.26 -18.25 -1.72
N GLN A 572 2.81 -19.45 -1.52
CA GLN A 572 2.12 -20.68 -1.94
C GLN A 572 0.93 -21.01 -1.03
N GLY A 573 1.07 -20.78 0.28
CA GLY A 573 -0.04 -20.99 1.20
C GLY A 573 0.31 -20.72 2.66
N LEU A 574 -0.72 -20.52 3.46
CA LEU A 574 -0.62 -20.17 4.87
C LEU A 574 -1.56 -21.02 5.72
N TYR A 575 -1.28 -21.06 7.02
CA TYR A 575 -2.09 -21.70 8.05
C TYR A 575 -2.31 -23.19 7.78
N TYR A 576 -1.26 -23.86 7.31
CA TYR A 576 -1.29 -25.31 7.11
C TYR A 576 -1.51 -26.04 8.45
N PRO A 577 -2.40 -27.04 8.51
CA PRO A 577 -2.59 -27.85 9.70
C PRO A 577 -1.27 -28.49 10.15
N SER A 578 -0.96 -28.42 11.44
CA SER A 578 0.25 -29.05 12.01
C SER A 578 0.03 -30.53 12.36
N SER A 579 -1.22 -30.96 12.49
CA SER A 579 -1.61 -32.35 12.75
C SER A 579 -3.03 -32.62 12.27
N TRP A 580 -3.30 -33.85 11.84
CA TRP A 580 -4.60 -34.29 11.30
C TRP A 580 -4.81 -35.77 11.55
N ASP A 581 -6.07 -36.21 11.54
CA ASP A 581 -6.45 -37.63 11.64
C ASP A 581 -5.92 -38.44 10.43
N PRO A 582 -5.48 -39.70 10.62
CA PRO A 582 -4.99 -40.56 9.53
C PRO A 582 -5.96 -40.79 8.37
N LYS A 583 -7.26 -40.51 8.55
CA LYS A 583 -8.25 -40.56 7.48
C LYS A 583 -8.09 -39.45 6.45
N TYR A 584 -7.36 -38.37 6.76
CA TYR A 584 -6.97 -37.39 5.76
C TYR A 584 -5.74 -37.89 4.99
N GLN A 585 -5.87 -37.96 3.68
CA GLN A 585 -4.78 -38.18 2.77
C GLN A 585 -4.11 -36.85 2.42
N THR A 586 -2.79 -36.80 2.55
CA THR A 586 -1.96 -35.69 2.07
C THR A 586 -1.72 -35.84 0.56
N VAL A 587 -1.73 -34.73 -0.17
CA VAL A 587 -1.61 -34.75 -1.64
C VAL A 587 -0.26 -34.23 -2.11
N ILE A 588 0.16 -33.09 -1.55
CA ILE A 588 1.38 -32.38 -1.94
C ILE A 588 2.15 -31.93 -0.70
N SER A 589 3.46 -31.71 -0.88
CA SER A 589 4.34 -31.15 0.14
C SER A 589 5.24 -30.07 -0.44
N SER A 590 5.54 -29.06 0.37
CA SER A 590 6.47 -27.98 0.05
C SER A 590 7.07 -27.35 1.31
N HIS A 591 8.15 -26.60 1.18
CA HIS A 591 8.76 -25.87 2.28
C HIS A 591 9.53 -24.64 1.78
N ASP A 592 9.68 -23.65 2.66
CA ASP A 592 10.63 -22.58 2.45
C ASP A 592 12.07 -23.08 2.69
N PRO A 593 13.10 -22.43 2.11
CA PRO A 593 14.49 -22.86 2.29
C PRO A 593 14.90 -22.95 3.76
N GLY A 594 15.39 -24.12 4.18
CA GLY A 594 15.80 -24.39 5.56
C GLY A 594 14.67 -24.74 6.54
N GLU A 595 13.42 -24.75 6.09
CA GLU A 595 12.28 -25.19 6.91
C GLU A 595 11.89 -26.66 6.67
N SER A 596 11.07 -27.21 7.58
CA SER A 596 10.50 -28.54 7.43
C SER A 596 9.38 -28.59 6.39
N ALA A 597 9.30 -29.72 5.68
CA ALA A 597 8.24 -30.03 4.73
C ALA A 597 6.84 -29.87 5.32
N LYS A 598 5.96 -29.15 4.62
CA LYS A 598 4.55 -28.96 4.96
C LYS A 598 3.70 -29.84 4.04
N GLU A 599 3.13 -30.88 4.60
CA GLU A 599 2.41 -31.94 3.85
C GLU A 599 0.90 -31.71 3.75
N SER A 600 0.39 -30.69 4.45
CA SER A 600 -1.05 -30.44 4.63
C SER A 600 -1.59 -29.29 3.79
N ALA A 601 -0.87 -28.90 2.73
CA ALA A 601 -1.35 -27.87 1.80
C ALA A 601 -2.66 -28.26 1.12
N ILE A 602 -2.86 -29.56 0.89
CA ILE A 602 -4.13 -30.17 0.49
C ILE A 602 -4.32 -31.44 1.31
N LEU A 603 -5.41 -31.48 2.09
CA LEU A 603 -5.89 -32.67 2.80
C LEU A 603 -7.23 -33.09 2.20
N VAL A 604 -7.38 -34.37 1.89
CA VAL A 604 -8.64 -34.95 1.39
C VAL A 604 -9.02 -36.16 2.22
N ALA A 605 -10.29 -36.23 2.64
CA ALA A 605 -10.82 -37.37 3.36
C ALA A 605 -12.17 -37.80 2.79
N ASP A 606 -12.40 -39.11 2.80
CA ASP A 606 -13.70 -39.69 2.51
C ASP A 606 -14.58 -39.62 3.77
N TYR A 607 -15.82 -39.20 3.58
CA TYR A 607 -16.82 -39.20 4.65
C TYR A 607 -18.16 -39.65 4.08
N GLY A 608 -18.64 -40.81 4.55
CA GLY A 608 -19.75 -41.51 3.91
C GLY A 608 -19.44 -41.82 2.44
N LYS A 609 -20.25 -41.31 1.53
CA LYS A 609 -20.11 -41.53 0.07
C LYS A 609 -19.42 -40.38 -0.66
N GLY A 610 -19.09 -39.30 0.04
CA GLY A 610 -18.54 -38.08 -0.54
C GLY A 610 -17.17 -37.73 -0.02
N HIS A 611 -16.74 -36.52 -0.35
CA HIS A 611 -15.37 -36.07 -0.10
C HIS A 611 -15.36 -34.73 0.64
N TYR A 612 -14.43 -34.61 1.57
CA TYR A 612 -14.11 -33.36 2.25
C TYR A 612 -12.66 -32.98 1.95
N ILE A 613 -12.46 -31.80 1.37
CA ILE A 613 -11.15 -31.25 0.99
C ILE A 613 -10.89 -30.00 1.83
N TYR A 614 -9.75 -29.97 2.51
CA TYR A 614 -9.19 -28.74 3.07
C TYR A 614 -7.95 -28.34 2.26
N THR A 615 -7.84 -27.05 1.92
CA THR A 615 -6.62 -26.51 1.33
C THR A 615 -6.21 -25.18 1.98
N GLY A 616 -4.94 -25.08 2.34
CA GLY A 616 -4.31 -23.84 2.78
C GLY A 616 -3.60 -23.07 1.65
N LEU A 617 -3.68 -23.58 0.41
CA LEU A 617 -3.10 -22.91 -0.75
C LEU A 617 -3.77 -21.55 -0.95
N SER A 618 -2.98 -20.56 -1.36
CA SER A 618 -3.43 -19.18 -1.59
C SER A 618 -4.19 -19.00 -2.90
N LEU A 619 -5.08 -19.93 -3.27
CA LEU A 619 -5.84 -19.92 -4.53
C LEU A 619 -6.58 -18.61 -4.78
N PHE A 620 -7.06 -17.96 -3.72
CA PHE A 620 -7.73 -16.66 -3.77
C PHE A 620 -6.84 -15.50 -4.25
N ARG A 621 -5.51 -15.68 -4.27
CA ARG A 621 -4.54 -14.74 -4.87
C ARG A 621 -4.11 -15.20 -6.25
N GLU A 622 -3.91 -16.50 -6.42
CA GLU A 622 -3.42 -17.07 -7.68
C GLU A 622 -4.45 -17.00 -8.81
N LEU A 623 -5.74 -17.17 -8.50
CA LEU A 623 -6.80 -17.12 -9.50
C LEU A 623 -6.96 -15.70 -10.07
N PRO A 624 -7.07 -14.62 -9.25
CA PRO A 624 -7.06 -13.25 -9.78
C PRO A 624 -5.78 -12.87 -10.51
N ALA A 625 -4.63 -13.44 -10.13
CA ALA A 625 -3.37 -13.25 -10.83
C ALA A 625 -3.29 -14.02 -12.17
N GLY A 626 -4.28 -14.87 -12.48
CA GLY A 626 -4.34 -15.63 -13.73
C GLY A 626 -3.37 -16.81 -13.80
N VAL A 627 -3.00 -17.42 -12.66
CA VAL A 627 -2.04 -18.53 -12.63
C VAL A 627 -2.69 -19.83 -13.13
N PRO A 628 -2.26 -20.41 -14.27
CA PRO A 628 -2.92 -21.55 -14.89
C PRO A 628 -3.11 -22.76 -13.97
N GLY A 629 -2.08 -23.11 -13.20
CA GLY A 629 -2.11 -24.29 -12.34
C GLY A 629 -3.10 -24.17 -11.18
N ALA A 630 -3.33 -22.97 -10.66
CA ALA A 630 -4.36 -22.74 -9.64
C ALA A 630 -5.77 -23.04 -10.18
N TYR A 631 -6.05 -22.68 -11.43
CA TYR A 631 -7.32 -23.03 -12.08
C TYR A 631 -7.48 -24.54 -12.26
N ARG A 632 -6.42 -25.25 -12.69
CA ARG A 632 -6.46 -26.72 -12.82
C ARG A 632 -6.65 -27.42 -11.47
N LEU A 633 -5.94 -26.98 -10.43
CA LEU A 633 -6.07 -27.50 -9.08
C LEU A 633 -7.48 -27.31 -8.52
N LEU A 634 -8.02 -26.09 -8.57
CA LEU A 634 -9.37 -25.82 -8.10
C LEU A 634 -10.41 -26.63 -8.89
N THR A 635 -10.25 -26.72 -10.21
CA THR A 635 -11.12 -27.52 -11.09
C THR A 635 -11.12 -28.99 -10.68
N ASN A 636 -9.95 -29.57 -10.40
CA ASN A 636 -9.85 -30.94 -9.89
C ASN A 636 -10.53 -31.11 -8.53
N MET A 637 -10.37 -30.14 -7.62
CA MET A 637 -11.03 -30.17 -6.31
C MET A 637 -12.55 -30.16 -6.44
N VAL A 638 -13.13 -29.27 -7.24
CA VAL A 638 -14.60 -29.19 -7.40
C VAL A 638 -15.18 -30.32 -8.26
N SER A 639 -14.36 -30.95 -9.11
CA SER A 639 -14.76 -32.08 -9.96
C SER A 639 -14.66 -33.45 -9.26
N LEU A 640 -14.15 -33.52 -8.03
CA LEU A 640 -13.89 -34.79 -7.35
C LEU A 640 -15.22 -35.57 -7.13
N GLY A 641 -15.22 -36.85 -7.50
CA GLY A 641 -16.39 -37.73 -7.42
C GLY A 641 -17.38 -37.61 -8.59
N LYS A 642 -17.05 -36.85 -9.64
CA LYS A 642 -17.88 -36.63 -10.84
C LYS A 642 -17.38 -37.33 -12.08
#